data_AF-A0A3P8WJX9-F1
#
_entry.id   AF-A0A3P8WJX9-F1
#
_cell.length_a   1.000
_cell.length_b   1.000
_cell.length_c   1.000
_cell.angle_alpha   90.00
_cell.angle_beta   90.00
_cell.angle_gamma   90.00
#
_symmetry.space_group_name_H-M   'P 1'
#
loop_
_entity.id
_entity.type
_entity.pdbx_description
1 polymer ?
#
loop_
_entity_poly.entity_id
_entity_poly.type
_entity_poly.pdbx_seq_one_letter_code
_entity_poly.pdbx_strand_id
1 'polypeptide(L)'
;MVALLGQYDFVDEDWALNQDSHTVLLELVIDRLLLLLQGFSLYIHHMCQSQRREQSQKKGSLSLGFVVKNYWRNLVHFVSLKVIQKDNEEWTHTMTQDCEAMAMSPKSDSSSHSLSACSSTSAFSSLPQSQVPSSLSHSSQSSPKVYTCSAGCQTVESSSPCKVCRQVQSILKKTGNSLVEIFLREGLPSSIRPVLAAMKDTLELGRMTEMDVTQWTKEQLRDMRRLGEHLQNVRDTVEPLKGKVSAAEAEKEKLKNQVERAQKELKEHTERSLRNEKTINKLELRLKETQLSIEAADQRLRENQQHYKKELFSLEDHNATLKETFSAQQNTLKALECEKIAFEEKVKVGNEACCQLQQKVEQVESQLSKTQMLLDKECAKYRSTCQQQESVVTKQTFLLERVDALDKECEELQRQLEEREERHVTLQTKLQQMSTEKELLLVELTQQRDGSLELQKENQKLESSIIELNESKAELKAYAEVLMERERLLVAFPQLSLQPQAQPESTGDVILDMELQMQANCLRMLVLQQENANLHSTLEKLRDRMHSTCPMEPSPGQKSFQQTEQTLAPQFVTTHLTPHVLWTNGKNLEDTQQKERSLNLTRSKGCVSPTDALFAQMDRQTLNLNMADSVLSKIHTNAFNPNAASNRGWKQSGK
;
A
#
# COMPACT_ATOMS: atom_id res chain seq x y z
N MET A 1 66.53 -57.19 15.63
CA MET A 1 65.23 -57.63 15.08
C MET A 1 65.35 -57.84 13.59
N VAL A 2 65.50 -56.81 12.73
CA VAL A 2 65.74 -56.99 11.29
C VAL A 2 66.88 -57.98 10.99
N ALA A 3 68.05 -57.81 11.62
CA ALA A 3 69.19 -58.73 11.48
C ALA A 3 69.00 -60.14 12.09
N LEU A 4 67.92 -60.41 12.84
CA LEU A 4 67.54 -61.76 13.29
C LEU A 4 66.50 -62.38 12.34
N LEU A 5 65.59 -61.57 11.80
CA LEU A 5 64.64 -62.02 10.78
C LEU A 5 65.36 -62.51 9.52
N GLY A 6 66.45 -61.85 9.11
CA GLY A 6 67.33 -62.33 8.03
C GLY A 6 68.32 -63.44 8.42
N GLN A 7 68.24 -64.00 9.64
CA GLN A 7 68.98 -65.20 10.06
C GLN A 7 68.07 -66.43 10.25
N TYR A 8 66.76 -66.19 10.43
CA TYR A 8 65.71 -67.18 10.58
C TYR A 8 64.66 -67.01 9.48
N ASP A 9 65.12 -66.68 8.27
CA ASP A 9 64.28 -66.53 7.07
C ASP A 9 63.94 -67.91 6.48
N PHE A 10 62.88 -67.99 5.68
CA PHE A 10 62.34 -69.25 5.18
C PHE A 10 63.20 -69.84 4.03
N VAL A 11 63.49 -71.15 4.11
CA VAL A 11 64.31 -71.88 3.12
C VAL A 11 63.52 -73.07 2.57
N ASP A 12 63.21 -73.06 1.27
CA ASP A 12 62.24 -74.00 0.66
C ASP A 12 62.53 -75.50 0.84
N GLU A 13 63.78 -75.92 1.08
CA GLU A 13 64.17 -77.34 1.13
C GLU A 13 64.51 -77.88 2.54
N ASP A 14 64.68 -77.04 3.58
CA ASP A 14 65.03 -77.50 4.94
C ASP A 14 63.90 -77.26 5.95
N TRP A 15 63.00 -78.25 6.04
CA TRP A 15 61.88 -78.24 6.98
C TRP A 15 62.30 -78.24 8.46
N ALA A 16 63.48 -78.76 8.79
CA ALA A 16 63.97 -78.80 10.17
C ALA A 16 64.53 -77.44 10.60
N LEU A 17 65.36 -76.82 9.75
CA LEU A 17 65.83 -75.44 9.94
C LEU A 17 64.65 -74.46 9.98
N ASN A 18 63.63 -74.64 9.13
CA ASN A 18 62.40 -73.85 9.18
C ASN A 18 61.63 -74.05 10.50
N GLN A 19 61.52 -75.28 11.02
CA GLN A 19 60.84 -75.56 12.28
C GLN A 19 61.56 -74.93 13.48
N ASP A 20 62.89 -75.01 13.52
CA ASP A 20 63.70 -74.34 14.56
C ASP A 20 63.61 -72.81 14.42
N SER A 21 63.65 -72.28 13.19
CA SER A 21 63.47 -70.85 12.90
C SER A 21 62.10 -70.33 13.36
N HIS A 22 61.01 -71.06 13.05
CA HIS A 22 59.68 -70.73 13.55
C HIS A 22 59.61 -70.78 15.08
N THR A 23 60.28 -71.74 15.72
CA THR A 23 60.30 -71.87 17.19
C THR A 23 61.01 -70.69 17.84
N VAL A 24 62.23 -70.36 17.39
CA VAL A 24 63.02 -69.23 17.92
C VAL A 24 62.33 -67.88 17.65
N LEU A 25 61.72 -67.69 16.48
CA LEU A 25 60.95 -66.48 16.18
C LEU A 25 59.68 -66.39 17.04
N LEU A 26 59.00 -67.50 17.31
CA LEU A 26 57.81 -67.53 18.17
C LEU A 26 58.17 -67.21 19.63
N GLU A 27 59.24 -67.79 20.17
CA GLU A 27 59.76 -67.45 21.50
C GLU A 27 60.15 -65.97 21.59
N LEU A 28 60.87 -65.44 20.59
CA LEU A 28 61.22 -64.02 20.51
C LEU A 28 59.98 -63.10 20.47
N VAL A 29 58.91 -63.50 19.78
CA VAL A 29 57.64 -62.77 19.77
C VAL A 29 56.96 -62.82 21.15
N ILE A 30 56.92 -63.99 21.80
CA ILE A 30 56.36 -64.16 23.15
C ILE A 30 57.11 -63.28 24.15
N ASP A 31 58.45 -63.27 24.13
CA ASP A 31 59.28 -62.45 25.01
C ASP A 31 59.08 -60.94 24.76
N ARG A 32 58.90 -60.51 23.51
CA ARG A 32 58.62 -59.10 23.19
C ARG A 32 57.22 -58.68 23.61
N LEU A 33 56.22 -59.55 23.44
CA LEU A 33 54.87 -59.32 23.96
C LEU A 33 54.84 -59.31 25.50
N LEU A 34 55.61 -60.18 26.16
CA LEU A 34 55.82 -60.18 27.61
C LEU A 34 56.46 -58.88 28.11
N LEU A 35 57.50 -58.39 27.43
CA LEU A 35 58.17 -57.14 27.76
C LEU A 35 57.21 -55.94 27.59
N LEU A 36 56.42 -55.95 26.51
CA LEU A 36 55.38 -54.95 26.25
C LEU A 36 54.29 -54.97 27.35
N LEU A 37 53.80 -56.16 27.73
CA LEU A 37 52.82 -56.35 28.80
C LEU A 37 53.37 -55.92 30.17
N GLN A 38 54.65 -56.14 30.46
CA GLN A 38 55.29 -55.62 31.68
C GLN A 38 55.39 -54.08 31.63
N GLY A 39 55.78 -53.51 30.49
CA GLY A 39 55.83 -52.05 30.28
C GLY A 39 54.46 -51.39 30.48
N PHE A 40 53.41 -51.91 29.83
CA PHE A 40 52.04 -51.42 30.01
C PHE A 40 51.50 -51.69 31.42
N SER A 41 51.80 -52.84 32.05
CA SER A 41 51.41 -53.11 33.44
C SER A 41 52.00 -52.09 34.40
N LEU A 42 53.26 -51.69 34.20
CA LEU A 42 53.93 -50.63 34.96
C LEU A 42 53.39 -49.22 34.63
N TYR A 43 53.13 -48.91 33.37
CA TYR A 43 52.51 -47.64 32.96
C TYR A 43 51.12 -47.46 33.58
N ILE A 44 50.25 -48.47 33.48
CA ILE A 44 48.92 -48.46 34.12
C ILE A 44 49.05 -48.40 35.65
N HIS A 45 50.07 -49.05 36.24
CA HIS A 45 50.34 -48.96 37.68
C HIS A 45 50.73 -47.54 38.10
N HIS A 46 51.59 -46.87 37.32
CA HIS A 46 51.98 -45.48 37.55
C HIS A 46 50.78 -44.53 37.42
N MET A 47 49.95 -44.70 36.39
CA MET A 47 48.70 -43.95 36.23
C MET A 47 47.71 -44.18 37.39
N CYS A 48 47.67 -45.38 37.97
CA CYS A 48 46.90 -45.67 39.19
C CYS A 48 47.56 -45.15 40.49
N GLN A 49 48.88 -44.98 40.53
CA GLN A 49 49.62 -44.67 41.77
C GLN A 49 49.61 -43.20 42.17
N SER A 50 49.04 -42.29 41.37
CA SER A 50 48.96 -40.84 41.67
C SER A 50 48.20 -40.47 42.96
N GLN A 51 47.76 -41.45 43.76
CA GLN A 51 47.08 -41.26 45.04
C GLN A 51 47.54 -42.23 46.16
N ARG A 52 48.58 -43.08 45.99
CA ARG A 52 49.05 -43.94 47.09
C ARG A 52 50.55 -44.28 47.04
N ARG A 53 51.19 -44.17 48.21
CA ARG A 53 52.64 -44.32 48.46
C ARG A 53 53.16 -45.74 48.14
N GLU A 54 54.40 -45.80 47.68
CA GLU A 54 55.07 -46.99 47.14
C GLU A 54 55.15 -48.19 48.09
N GLN A 55 55.02 -49.40 47.53
CA GLN A 55 55.77 -50.58 47.96
C GLN A 55 56.11 -51.45 46.73
N SER A 56 57.40 -51.62 46.43
CA SER A 56 57.87 -52.74 45.61
C SER A 56 59.27 -53.18 46.05
N GLN A 57 59.37 -54.40 46.60
CA GLN A 57 60.65 -55.08 46.81
C GLN A 57 61.08 -55.83 45.55
N LYS A 58 62.38 -56.17 45.47
CA LYS A 58 63.03 -56.63 44.23
C LYS A 58 62.49 -57.97 43.72
N LYS A 59 62.41 -58.09 42.39
CA LYS A 59 62.00 -59.28 41.64
C LYS A 59 62.94 -60.48 41.89
N GLY A 60 62.35 -61.64 42.17
CA GLY A 60 62.77 -62.90 41.53
C GLY A 60 62.08 -63.05 40.16
N SER A 61 62.40 -64.10 39.40
CA SER A 61 61.79 -64.37 38.09
C SER A 61 60.27 -64.52 38.19
N LEU A 62 59.52 -63.59 37.59
CA LEU A 62 58.06 -63.64 37.53
C LEU A 62 57.63 -64.55 36.39
N SER A 63 56.74 -65.51 36.67
CA SER A 63 56.20 -66.40 35.62
C SER A 63 55.29 -65.66 34.63
N LEU A 64 55.22 -66.17 33.40
CA LEU A 64 54.32 -65.71 32.32
C LEU A 64 52.91 -65.41 32.82
N GLY A 65 52.30 -66.37 33.54
CA GLY A 65 50.96 -66.22 34.11
C GLY A 65 50.84 -65.13 35.18
N PHE A 66 51.90 -64.87 35.96
CA PHE A 66 51.88 -63.78 36.96
C PHE A 66 51.95 -62.41 36.28
N VAL A 67 52.78 -62.24 35.25
CA VAL A 67 52.86 -61.01 34.45
C VAL A 67 51.51 -60.67 33.85
N VAL A 68 50.89 -61.62 33.15
CA VAL A 68 49.58 -61.44 32.51
C VAL A 68 48.49 -61.15 33.54
N LYS A 69 48.46 -61.89 34.66
CA LYS A 69 47.50 -61.67 35.76
C LYS A 69 47.67 -60.29 36.41
N ASN A 70 48.89 -59.76 36.51
CA ASN A 70 49.13 -58.44 37.07
C ASN A 70 48.79 -57.31 36.09
N TYR A 71 49.01 -57.51 34.78
CA TYR A 71 48.49 -56.61 33.75
C TYR A 71 46.96 -56.48 33.81
N TRP A 72 46.23 -57.60 33.75
CA TRP A 72 44.76 -57.58 33.79
C TRP A 72 44.21 -57.01 35.10
N ARG A 73 44.83 -57.32 36.25
CA ARG A 73 44.45 -56.71 37.55
C ARG A 73 44.59 -55.18 37.51
N ASN A 74 45.72 -54.68 37.04
CA ASN A 74 45.97 -53.23 36.97
C ASN A 74 45.02 -52.55 35.97
N LEU A 75 44.75 -53.20 34.82
CA LEU A 75 43.83 -52.67 33.81
C LEU A 75 42.39 -52.61 34.33
N VAL A 76 41.89 -53.65 34.99
CA VAL A 76 40.55 -53.64 35.61
C VAL A 76 40.45 -52.56 36.67
N HIS A 77 41.46 -52.42 37.54
CA HIS A 77 41.51 -51.36 38.56
C HIS A 77 41.49 -49.95 37.92
N PHE A 78 42.24 -49.74 36.83
CA PHE A 78 42.25 -48.47 36.10
C PHE A 78 40.89 -48.17 35.44
N VAL A 79 40.24 -49.17 34.85
CA VAL A 79 38.88 -49.02 34.28
C VAL A 79 37.87 -48.71 35.39
N SER A 80 37.89 -49.43 36.52
CA SER A 80 37.01 -49.14 37.66
C SER A 80 37.22 -47.72 38.22
N LEU A 81 38.47 -47.24 38.34
CA LEU A 81 38.74 -45.85 38.73
C LEU A 81 38.15 -44.85 37.73
N LYS A 82 38.30 -45.09 36.42
CA LYS A 82 37.72 -44.21 35.39
C LYS A 82 36.19 -44.22 35.36
N VAL A 83 35.57 -45.37 35.60
CA VAL A 83 34.11 -45.47 35.73
C VAL A 83 33.64 -44.67 36.95
N ILE A 84 34.25 -44.88 38.13
CA ILE A 84 33.92 -44.13 39.34
C ILE A 84 34.16 -42.61 39.17
N GLN A 85 35.16 -42.17 38.39
CA GLN A 85 35.32 -40.75 38.05
C GLN A 85 34.19 -40.23 37.16
N LYS A 86 33.81 -40.97 36.10
CA LYS A 86 32.72 -40.58 35.19
C LYS A 86 31.36 -40.55 35.89
N ASP A 87 31.05 -41.56 36.69
CA ASP A 87 29.77 -41.67 37.40
C ASP A 87 29.62 -40.54 38.43
N ASN A 88 30.72 -40.07 39.04
CA ASN A 88 30.72 -38.89 39.92
C ASN A 88 30.52 -37.57 39.15
N GLU A 89 30.94 -37.47 37.88
CA GLU A 89 30.62 -36.29 37.05
C GLU A 89 29.13 -36.29 36.69
N GLU A 90 28.53 -37.43 36.33
CA GLU A 90 27.10 -37.56 36.03
C GLU A 90 26.18 -37.39 37.26
N TRP A 91 26.61 -37.76 38.48
CA TRP A 91 25.75 -37.68 39.68
C TRP A 91 25.56 -36.25 40.23
N THR A 92 26.37 -35.27 39.83
CA THR A 92 26.32 -33.90 40.40
C THR A 92 25.15 -33.04 39.91
N HIS A 93 24.42 -33.45 38.87
CA HIS A 93 23.43 -32.59 38.20
C HIS A 93 21.95 -32.91 38.46
N THR A 94 21.62 -33.98 39.19
CA THR A 94 20.22 -34.44 39.35
C THR A 94 19.87 -34.74 40.81
N MET A 95 19.63 -33.69 41.59
CA MET A 95 19.18 -33.78 42.99
C MET A 95 18.03 -32.81 43.29
N THR A 96 16.79 -33.24 43.04
CA THR A 96 15.63 -32.91 43.89
C THR A 96 14.40 -33.76 43.56
N GLN A 97 13.54 -33.89 44.58
CA GLN A 97 12.09 -34.11 44.53
C GLN A 97 11.54 -35.56 44.62
N ASP A 98 10.91 -35.83 45.78
CA ASP A 98 9.83 -36.76 46.14
C ASP A 98 9.98 -38.29 45.89
N CYS A 99 9.48 -39.20 46.75
CA CYS A 99 9.31 -39.21 48.22
C CYS A 99 8.96 -40.64 48.73
N GLU A 100 8.97 -40.82 50.07
CA GLU A 100 8.31 -41.90 50.87
C GLU A 100 9.02 -43.25 51.19
N ALA A 101 8.45 -43.89 52.23
CA ALA A 101 8.62 -45.25 52.78
C ALA A 101 9.93 -45.59 53.55
N MET A 102 9.81 -45.59 54.89
CA MET A 102 10.71 -46.33 55.79
C MET A 102 10.56 -47.85 55.63
N ALA A 103 11.65 -48.61 55.81
CA ALA A 103 11.61 -49.97 56.36
C ALA A 103 12.91 -50.29 57.11
N MET A 104 12.81 -51.03 58.22
CA MET A 104 13.93 -51.36 59.11
C MET A 104 14.51 -52.75 58.81
N SER A 105 15.81 -52.95 59.05
CA SER A 105 16.40 -54.28 59.23
C SER A 105 16.00 -54.86 60.60
N PRO A 106 15.85 -56.19 60.73
CA PRO A 106 16.85 -56.93 61.53
C PRO A 106 17.15 -58.36 61.01
N LYS A 107 17.76 -59.19 61.87
CA LYS A 107 18.27 -60.56 61.61
C LYS A 107 17.41 -61.67 62.27
N SER A 108 17.90 -62.91 62.09
CA SER A 108 17.90 -64.09 63.00
C SER A 108 16.69 -65.05 63.07
N ASP A 109 16.98 -66.27 62.62
CA ASP A 109 16.90 -67.58 63.31
C ASP A 109 15.59 -68.26 63.79
N SER A 110 15.54 -69.56 63.47
CA SER A 110 15.01 -70.70 64.27
C SER A 110 13.50 -70.97 64.44
N SER A 111 13.03 -71.99 63.69
CA SER A 111 12.14 -73.10 64.16
C SER A 111 10.65 -72.75 64.49
N SER A 112 9.70 -73.69 64.69
CA SER A 112 9.75 -75.15 64.92
C SER A 112 8.39 -75.85 64.62
N HIS A 113 8.38 -77.21 64.56
CA HIS A 113 7.26 -78.12 64.95
C HIS A 113 5.93 -78.12 64.12
N SER A 114 5.10 -79.17 64.03
CA SER A 114 5.09 -80.62 64.40
C SER A 114 3.80 -81.28 63.80
N LEU A 115 3.45 -82.58 63.82
CA LEU A 115 3.97 -83.87 64.37
C LEU A 115 3.32 -85.06 63.59
N SER A 116 3.53 -86.32 64.05
CA SER A 116 2.89 -87.60 63.65
C SER A 116 3.29 -88.18 62.27
N ALA A 117 3.49 -89.49 62.05
CA ALA A 117 3.47 -90.71 62.90
C ALA A 117 4.13 -91.88 62.09
N CYS A 118 4.61 -93.03 62.62
CA CYS A 118 4.84 -93.52 64.00
C CYS A 118 5.84 -94.73 64.01
N SER A 119 5.87 -95.49 65.12
CA SER A 119 6.63 -96.71 65.48
C SER A 119 6.78 -97.83 64.44
N SER A 120 7.81 -98.72 64.41
CA SER A 120 8.84 -99.23 65.38
C SER A 120 8.49 -100.49 66.19
N THR A 121 9.25 -101.58 65.96
CA THR A 121 9.70 -102.72 66.85
C THR A 121 10.61 -103.63 65.98
N SER A 122 11.68 -104.34 66.38
CA SER A 122 12.13 -105.04 67.61
C SER A 122 11.44 -106.42 67.83
N ALA A 123 12.07 -107.49 68.37
CA ALA A 123 13.35 -107.58 69.08
C ALA A 123 14.03 -109.00 68.97
N PHE A 124 14.89 -109.33 69.94
CA PHE A 124 15.77 -110.49 70.10
C PHE A 124 15.09 -111.87 70.38
N SER A 125 15.91 -112.93 70.26
CA SER A 125 16.00 -114.14 71.13
C SER A 125 15.35 -115.49 70.77
N SER A 126 16.14 -116.52 71.11
CA SER A 126 15.79 -117.89 71.55
C SER A 126 15.29 -118.97 70.58
N LEU A 127 15.83 -120.18 70.79
CA LEU A 127 15.36 -121.48 70.31
C LEU A 127 14.01 -121.85 70.96
N PRO A 128 13.20 -122.72 70.33
CA PRO A 128 13.08 -124.05 70.96
C PRO A 128 12.99 -125.25 70.00
N GLN A 129 13.12 -126.42 70.61
CA GLN A 129 13.12 -127.80 70.08
C GLN A 129 11.69 -128.38 69.98
N SER A 130 11.40 -129.24 68.99
CA SER A 130 10.71 -130.54 69.19
C SER A 130 10.60 -131.42 67.92
N GLN A 131 10.55 -132.75 68.13
CA GLN A 131 9.92 -133.85 67.35
C GLN A 131 10.09 -133.91 65.80
N VAL A 132 10.55 -134.99 65.14
CA VAL A 132 10.41 -136.47 65.31
C VAL A 132 9.01 -137.01 64.99
N PRO A 133 8.87 -137.77 63.89
CA PRO A 133 8.48 -139.20 63.95
C PRO A 133 9.65 -140.11 63.58
N SER A 134 9.86 -141.34 64.10
CA SER A 134 8.99 -142.37 64.71
C SER A 134 8.36 -143.40 63.74
N SER A 135 9.16 -144.35 63.27
CA SER A 135 8.81 -145.78 63.10
C SER A 135 10.11 -146.58 62.86
N LEU A 136 10.40 -147.68 63.57
CA LEU A 136 9.92 -149.05 63.32
C LEU A 136 10.13 -149.48 61.85
N SER A 137 10.77 -150.62 61.54
CA SER A 137 10.49 -151.92 62.16
C SER A 137 11.58 -153.00 62.01
N HIS A 138 11.57 -153.90 63.00
CA HIS A 138 11.92 -155.33 62.97
C HIS A 138 12.66 -155.96 61.78
N SER A 139 13.89 -156.42 62.04
CA SER A 139 14.32 -157.81 61.85
C SER A 139 15.44 -158.09 62.87
N SER A 140 15.43 -159.16 63.68
CA SER A 140 15.41 -160.59 63.32
C SER A 140 16.65 -160.96 62.49
N GLN A 141 17.49 -161.93 62.86
CA GLN A 141 17.27 -163.02 63.81
C GLN A 141 18.58 -163.55 64.43
N SER A 142 18.41 -164.24 65.55
CA SER A 142 19.21 -165.35 66.09
C SER A 142 20.31 -165.92 65.16
N SER A 143 21.48 -166.31 65.66
CA SER A 143 21.67 -167.52 66.49
C SER A 143 23.18 -167.89 66.53
N PRO A 144 23.63 -168.92 67.29
CA PRO A 144 22.94 -169.70 68.32
C PRO A 144 23.65 -169.66 69.70
N LYS A 145 22.97 -170.16 70.74
CA LYS A 145 23.69 -170.80 71.86
C LYS A 145 24.43 -172.02 71.31
N VAL A 146 25.76 -171.97 71.24
CA VAL A 146 26.56 -173.18 71.07
C VAL A 146 26.50 -173.95 72.38
N TYR A 147 25.59 -174.92 72.47
CA TYR A 147 25.65 -175.94 73.51
C TYR A 147 26.96 -176.71 73.31
N THR A 148 27.85 -176.67 74.30
CA THR A 148 29.10 -177.45 74.32
C THR A 148 28.78 -178.92 74.58
N CYS A 149 28.14 -179.57 73.61
CA CYS A 149 27.86 -180.99 73.64
C CYS A 149 29.18 -181.74 73.39
N SER A 150 29.93 -181.97 74.47
CA SER A 150 31.17 -182.75 74.49
C SER A 150 30.88 -184.24 74.30
N ALA A 151 30.29 -184.60 73.16
CA ALA A 151 30.13 -185.98 72.73
C ALA A 151 31.50 -186.57 72.41
N GLY A 152 32.04 -187.34 73.35
CA GLY A 152 33.38 -187.93 73.24
C GLY A 152 33.48 -188.87 72.04
N CYS A 153 34.15 -188.41 70.99
CA CYS A 153 34.48 -189.25 69.83
C CYS A 153 35.75 -190.04 70.14
N GLN A 154 35.59 -191.21 70.76
CA GLN A 154 36.68 -192.17 70.89
C GLN A 154 37.10 -192.72 69.52
N THR A 155 38.38 -193.11 69.45
CA THR A 155 39.00 -193.97 68.44
C THR A 155 38.89 -193.57 66.96
N VAL A 156 40.08 -193.31 66.42
CA VAL A 156 40.42 -193.36 65.00
C VAL A 156 39.92 -194.67 64.36
N GLU A 157 38.88 -194.58 63.53
CA GLU A 157 38.86 -195.11 62.15
C GLU A 157 37.54 -194.72 61.44
N SER A 158 37.65 -194.21 60.20
CA SER A 158 36.53 -194.01 59.25
C SER A 158 35.27 -193.25 59.75
N SER A 159 35.34 -191.93 59.96
CA SER A 159 34.15 -191.08 60.17
C SER A 159 33.96 -190.01 59.07
N SER A 160 32.71 -189.73 58.70
CA SER A 160 32.35 -188.73 57.69
C SER A 160 32.01 -187.38 58.34
N PRO A 161 32.34 -186.23 57.72
CA PRO A 161 32.04 -184.92 58.31
C PRO A 161 30.53 -184.71 58.44
N CYS A 162 30.13 -184.22 59.61
CA CYS A 162 28.73 -184.00 59.96
C CYS A 162 28.06 -182.96 59.05
N LYS A 163 26.72 -182.95 59.05
CA LYS A 163 25.91 -182.08 58.18
C LYS A 163 26.26 -180.60 58.31
N VAL A 164 26.61 -180.13 59.53
CA VAL A 164 27.01 -178.74 59.80
C VAL A 164 28.37 -178.43 59.17
N CYS A 165 29.40 -179.25 59.41
CA CYS A 165 30.73 -179.06 58.81
C CYS A 165 30.66 -179.06 57.27
N ARG A 166 29.86 -179.94 56.68
CA ARG A 166 29.64 -179.99 55.22
C ARG A 166 28.97 -178.71 54.68
N GLN A 167 28.01 -178.16 55.42
CA GLN A 167 27.36 -176.89 55.05
C GLN A 167 28.32 -175.70 55.16
N VAL A 168 29.13 -175.65 56.22
CA VAL A 168 30.16 -174.60 56.40
C VAL A 168 31.20 -174.67 55.26
N GLN A 169 31.71 -175.87 54.94
CA GLN A 169 32.64 -176.06 53.81
C GLN A 169 32.00 -175.67 52.47
N SER A 170 30.70 -175.90 52.27
CA SER A 170 29.97 -175.48 51.06
C SER A 170 29.84 -173.95 50.96
N ILE A 171 29.51 -173.26 52.07
CA ILE A 171 29.44 -171.79 52.12
C ILE A 171 30.82 -171.16 51.91
N LEU A 172 31.86 -171.73 52.53
CA LEU A 172 33.24 -171.28 52.42
C LEU A 172 33.75 -171.38 50.97
N LYS A 173 33.49 -172.51 50.29
CA LYS A 173 33.77 -172.68 48.86
C LYS A 173 33.02 -171.67 47.99
N LYS A 174 31.70 -171.50 48.20
CA LYS A 174 30.89 -170.54 47.43
C LYS A 174 31.38 -169.10 47.57
N THR A 175 31.60 -168.65 48.81
CA THR A 175 32.05 -167.28 49.08
C THR A 175 33.48 -167.04 48.59
N GLY A 176 34.36 -168.04 48.67
CA GLY A 176 35.68 -167.97 48.04
C GLY A 176 35.60 -167.89 46.50
N ASN A 177 34.73 -168.67 45.86
CA ASN A 177 34.52 -168.59 44.40
C ASN A 177 34.03 -167.20 43.97
N SER A 178 33.05 -166.62 44.68
CA SER A 178 32.57 -165.26 44.39
C SER A 178 33.66 -164.20 44.60
N LEU A 179 34.56 -164.38 45.56
CA LEU A 179 35.72 -163.49 45.71
C LEU A 179 36.73 -163.64 44.58
N VAL A 180 37.02 -164.86 44.11
CA VAL A 180 37.85 -165.08 42.91
C VAL A 180 37.22 -164.40 41.68
N GLU A 181 35.89 -164.39 41.56
CA GLU A 181 35.18 -163.71 40.47
C GLU A 181 35.23 -162.18 40.58
N ILE A 182 35.01 -161.60 41.77
CA ILE A 182 35.17 -160.15 42.01
C ILE A 182 36.60 -159.74 41.69
N PHE A 183 37.60 -160.46 42.20
CA PHE A 183 39.00 -160.20 41.91
C PHE A 183 39.31 -160.26 40.41
N LEU A 184 38.73 -161.21 39.67
CA LEU A 184 38.91 -161.29 38.22
C LEU A 184 38.25 -160.11 37.47
N ARG A 185 37.10 -159.61 37.94
CA ARG A 185 36.40 -158.45 37.36
C ARG A 185 37.17 -157.14 37.60
N GLU A 186 37.69 -156.94 38.82
CA GLU A 186 38.47 -155.75 39.19
C GLU A 186 39.97 -155.84 38.82
N GLY A 187 40.40 -156.92 38.15
CA GLY A 187 41.80 -157.12 37.72
C GLY A 187 42.81 -157.42 38.85
N LEU A 188 42.33 -157.83 40.03
CA LEU A 188 43.12 -158.03 41.24
C LEU A 188 43.61 -159.49 41.40
N PRO A 189 44.79 -159.73 42.01
CA PRO A 189 45.30 -161.08 42.28
C PRO A 189 44.66 -161.70 43.54
N SER A 190 43.87 -162.75 43.36
CA SER A 190 43.29 -163.54 44.46
C SER A 190 44.28 -164.57 45.03
N SER A 191 44.34 -164.65 46.36
CA SER A 191 45.11 -165.61 47.15
C SER A 191 44.34 -166.92 47.38
N ILE A 192 43.00 -166.91 47.30
CA ILE A 192 42.19 -168.14 47.29
C ILE A 192 42.44 -168.92 45.99
N ARG A 193 42.61 -168.25 44.85
CA ARG A 193 42.68 -168.90 43.52
C ARG A 193 43.76 -170.00 43.41
N PRO A 194 45.00 -169.82 43.89
CA PRO A 194 46.00 -170.92 43.95
C PRO A 194 45.59 -172.06 44.89
N VAL A 195 44.97 -171.76 46.04
CA VAL A 195 44.49 -172.76 46.99
C VAL A 195 43.36 -173.59 46.39
N LEU A 196 42.41 -172.96 45.70
CA LEU A 196 41.34 -173.61 44.95
C LEU A 196 41.90 -174.54 43.85
N ALA A 197 42.95 -174.10 43.14
CA ALA A 197 43.62 -174.93 42.14
C ALA A 197 44.33 -176.14 42.77
N ALA A 198 45.13 -175.95 43.83
CA ALA A 198 45.84 -177.03 44.51
C ALA A 198 44.90 -178.02 45.23
N MET A 199 43.75 -177.55 45.73
CA MET A 199 42.72 -178.41 46.32
C MET A 199 41.82 -179.09 45.29
N LYS A 200 41.90 -178.75 44.00
CA LYS A 200 40.97 -179.27 42.99
C LYS A 200 40.96 -180.80 42.97
N ASP A 201 42.14 -181.40 43.13
CA ASP A 201 42.36 -182.84 43.04
C ASP A 201 41.95 -183.58 44.34
N THR A 202 41.97 -182.90 45.50
CA THR A 202 41.34 -183.41 46.73
C THR A 202 39.84 -183.12 46.81
N LEU A 203 39.33 -182.18 46.00
CA LEU A 203 37.93 -181.75 46.02
C LEU A 203 36.95 -182.78 45.47
N GLU A 204 37.38 -183.71 44.61
CA GLU A 204 36.50 -184.73 44.01
C GLU A 204 35.87 -185.65 45.08
N LEU A 205 36.56 -185.88 46.20
CA LEU A 205 36.03 -186.60 47.36
C LEU A 205 35.13 -185.73 48.27
N GLY A 206 34.85 -184.49 47.89
CA GLY A 206 33.89 -183.57 48.50
C GLY A 206 34.27 -183.00 49.88
N ARG A 207 35.43 -183.38 50.42
CA ARG A 207 35.85 -183.13 51.81
C ARG A 207 37.01 -182.14 51.88
N MET A 208 36.94 -181.20 52.82
CA MET A 208 38.11 -180.43 53.28
C MET A 208 38.54 -180.95 54.66
N THR A 209 39.85 -181.04 54.88
CA THR A 209 40.45 -181.25 56.20
C THR A 209 40.38 -179.98 57.06
N GLU A 210 40.80 -180.06 58.33
CA GLU A 210 40.92 -178.90 59.21
C GLU A 210 41.98 -177.89 58.71
N MET A 211 43.10 -178.39 58.17
CA MET A 211 44.15 -177.56 57.56
C MET A 211 43.61 -176.84 56.32
N ASP A 212 42.86 -177.53 55.47
CA ASP A 212 42.22 -176.94 54.29
C ASP A 212 41.26 -175.81 54.65
N VAL A 213 40.41 -176.01 55.67
CA VAL A 213 39.44 -175.00 56.13
C VAL A 213 40.14 -173.78 56.73
N THR A 214 41.17 -173.99 57.55
CA THR A 214 41.92 -172.89 58.19
C THR A 214 42.76 -172.11 57.17
N GLN A 215 43.43 -172.79 56.24
CA GLN A 215 44.16 -172.15 55.13
C GLN A 215 43.21 -171.36 54.21
N TRP A 216 42.09 -171.95 53.77
CA TRP A 216 41.12 -171.25 52.93
C TRP A 216 40.56 -170.01 53.63
N THR A 217 40.19 -170.12 54.91
CA THR A 217 39.66 -168.98 55.68
C THR A 217 40.70 -167.86 55.83
N LYS A 218 41.98 -168.21 56.03
CA LYS A 218 43.10 -167.25 56.11
C LYS A 218 43.31 -166.50 54.79
N GLU A 219 43.32 -167.21 53.66
CA GLU A 219 43.51 -166.61 52.33
C GLU A 219 42.26 -165.83 51.87
N GLN A 220 41.08 -166.28 52.25
CA GLN A 220 39.83 -165.55 52.05
C GLN A 220 39.79 -164.24 52.85
N LEU A 221 40.31 -164.23 54.08
CA LEU A 221 40.47 -163.01 54.90
C LEU A 221 41.61 -162.10 54.39
N ARG A 222 42.55 -162.62 53.59
CA ARG A 222 43.57 -161.82 52.88
C ARG A 222 42.95 -161.12 51.67
N ASP A 223 42.18 -161.84 50.88
CA ASP A 223 41.48 -161.26 49.71
C ASP A 223 40.40 -160.25 50.13
N MET A 224 39.61 -160.54 51.17
CA MET A 224 38.67 -159.55 51.74
C MET A 224 39.35 -158.24 52.17
N ARG A 225 40.60 -158.30 52.69
CA ARG A 225 41.37 -157.11 53.06
C ARG A 225 41.87 -156.34 51.84
N ARG A 226 42.46 -157.02 50.85
CA ARG A 226 42.87 -156.40 49.57
C ARG A 226 41.71 -155.72 48.86
N LEU A 227 40.51 -156.30 48.89
CA LEU A 227 39.32 -155.69 48.31
C LEU A 227 38.88 -154.44 49.10
N GLY A 228 38.95 -154.49 50.44
CA GLY A 228 38.73 -153.31 51.27
C GLY A 228 39.72 -152.17 50.98
N GLU A 229 41.01 -152.49 50.89
CA GLU A 229 42.08 -151.55 50.51
C GLU A 229 41.84 -150.96 49.11
N HIS A 230 41.48 -151.78 48.12
CA HIS A 230 41.17 -151.32 46.77
C HIS A 230 39.94 -150.39 46.75
N LEU A 231 38.82 -150.79 47.36
CA LEU A 231 37.61 -149.97 47.43
C LEU A 231 37.83 -148.67 48.19
N GLN A 232 38.71 -148.66 49.18
CA GLN A 232 39.12 -147.45 49.89
C GLN A 232 39.98 -146.54 48.99
N ASN A 233 41.00 -147.08 48.30
CA ASN A 233 41.80 -146.31 47.34
C ASN A 233 40.97 -145.73 46.18
N VAL A 234 39.94 -146.45 45.72
CA VAL A 234 38.98 -145.93 44.72
C VAL A 234 38.13 -144.81 45.32
N ARG A 235 37.65 -144.93 46.56
CA ARG A 235 36.93 -143.84 47.25
C ARG A 235 37.81 -142.60 47.43
N ASP A 236 39.05 -142.80 47.87
CA ASP A 236 40.02 -141.74 48.18
C ASP A 236 40.58 -141.04 46.94
N THR A 237 40.38 -141.62 45.75
CA THR A 237 40.64 -140.95 44.46
C THR A 237 39.38 -140.33 43.86
N VAL A 238 38.22 -140.99 43.96
CA VAL A 238 36.94 -140.50 43.41
C VAL A 238 36.41 -139.27 44.15
N GLU A 239 36.42 -139.22 45.48
CA GLU A 239 35.86 -138.06 46.21
C GLU A 239 36.66 -136.76 45.96
N PRO A 240 38.02 -136.74 45.93
CA PRO A 240 38.77 -135.56 45.49
C PRO A 240 38.56 -135.18 44.02
N LEU A 241 38.35 -136.15 43.12
CA LEU A 241 38.02 -135.86 41.72
C LEU A 241 36.63 -135.24 41.58
N LYS A 242 35.63 -135.77 42.28
CA LYS A 242 34.27 -135.22 42.37
C LYS A 242 34.27 -133.79 42.94
N GLY A 243 35.04 -133.54 44.00
CA GLY A 243 35.27 -132.19 44.53
C GLY A 243 35.89 -131.24 43.52
N LYS A 244 36.91 -131.69 42.77
CA LYS A 244 37.53 -130.91 41.67
C LYS A 244 36.55 -130.63 40.52
N VAL A 245 35.70 -131.59 40.16
CA VAL A 245 34.66 -131.41 39.12
C VAL A 245 33.66 -130.35 39.57
N SER A 246 33.07 -130.47 40.76
CA SER A 246 32.10 -129.47 41.24
C SER A 246 32.72 -128.07 41.44
N ALA A 247 34.00 -127.97 41.80
CA ALA A 247 34.72 -126.70 41.82
C ALA A 247 34.92 -126.12 40.41
N ALA A 248 35.26 -126.94 39.42
CA ALA A 248 35.39 -126.52 38.03
C ALA A 248 34.03 -126.13 37.40
N GLU A 249 32.95 -126.81 37.78
CA GLU A 249 31.57 -126.45 37.39
C GLU A 249 31.15 -125.10 37.99
N ALA A 250 31.46 -124.86 39.26
CA ALA A 250 31.20 -123.58 39.91
C ALA A 250 32.00 -122.42 39.27
N GLU A 251 33.29 -122.60 39.00
CA GLU A 251 34.10 -121.60 38.29
C GLU A 251 33.64 -121.40 36.83
N LYS A 252 33.22 -122.47 36.13
CA LYS A 252 32.62 -122.36 34.77
C LYS A 252 31.36 -121.51 34.79
N GLU A 253 30.44 -121.74 35.72
CA GLU A 253 29.20 -120.95 35.81
C GLU A 253 29.49 -119.51 36.26
N LYS A 254 30.44 -119.30 37.18
CA LYS A 254 30.94 -117.98 37.58
C LYS A 254 31.60 -117.20 36.42
N LEU A 255 32.34 -117.87 35.54
CA LEU A 255 32.90 -117.29 34.31
C LEU A 255 31.81 -116.99 33.28
N LYS A 256 30.84 -117.89 33.08
CA LYS A 256 29.65 -117.63 32.25
C LYS A 256 28.88 -116.40 32.72
N ASN A 257 28.65 -116.26 34.03
CA ASN A 257 28.03 -115.06 34.62
C ASN A 257 28.91 -113.79 34.57
N GLN A 258 30.21 -113.89 34.29
CA GLN A 258 31.06 -112.74 33.95
C GLN A 258 30.90 -112.37 32.47
N VAL A 259 30.98 -113.36 31.56
CA VAL A 259 30.80 -113.16 30.12
C VAL A 259 29.42 -112.59 29.79
N GLU A 260 28.34 -113.12 30.40
CA GLU A 260 26.99 -112.59 30.21
C GLU A 260 26.82 -111.15 30.71
N ARG A 261 27.54 -110.73 31.77
CA ARG A 261 27.54 -109.34 32.23
C ARG A 261 28.32 -108.43 31.30
N ALA A 262 29.55 -108.82 30.93
CA ALA A 262 30.36 -108.07 29.96
C ALA A 262 29.65 -107.92 28.60
N GLN A 263 28.90 -108.92 28.15
CA GLN A 263 28.08 -108.83 26.94
C GLN A 263 26.89 -107.88 27.08
N LYS A 264 26.25 -107.79 28.26
CA LYS A 264 25.17 -106.82 28.54
C LYS A 264 25.73 -105.40 28.60
N GLU A 265 26.81 -105.21 29.36
CA GLU A 265 27.54 -103.93 29.49
C GLU A 265 28.04 -103.42 28.13
N LEU A 266 28.58 -104.29 27.28
CA LEU A 266 29.02 -103.94 25.92
C LEU A 266 27.84 -103.56 25.01
N LYS A 267 26.73 -104.32 25.04
CA LYS A 267 25.51 -103.99 24.27
C LYS A 267 24.98 -102.62 24.66
N GLU A 268 24.78 -102.39 25.97
CA GLU A 268 24.37 -101.09 26.46
C GLU A 268 25.37 -99.98 26.09
N HIS A 269 26.68 -100.24 26.12
CA HIS A 269 27.69 -99.26 25.69
C HIS A 269 27.54 -98.92 24.20
N THR A 270 27.34 -99.91 23.33
CA THR A 270 27.10 -99.66 21.90
C THR A 270 25.79 -98.91 21.64
N GLU A 271 24.71 -99.21 22.38
CA GLU A 271 23.46 -98.44 22.30
C GLU A 271 23.63 -97.01 22.82
N ARG A 272 24.31 -96.81 23.95
CA ARG A 272 24.62 -95.49 24.50
C ARG A 272 25.47 -94.69 23.50
N SER A 273 26.47 -95.31 22.87
CA SER A 273 27.30 -94.69 21.82
C SER A 273 26.45 -94.26 20.62
N LEU A 274 25.58 -95.12 20.08
CA LEU A 274 24.70 -94.79 18.95
C LEU A 274 23.66 -93.71 19.27
N ARG A 275 23.16 -93.66 20.52
CA ARG A 275 22.27 -92.59 21.00
C ARG A 275 23.02 -91.26 21.12
N ASN A 276 24.26 -91.29 21.59
CA ASN A 276 25.12 -90.11 21.67
C ASN A 276 25.48 -89.59 20.28
N GLU A 277 25.89 -90.45 19.35
CA GLU A 277 26.18 -90.11 17.94
C GLU A 277 25.00 -89.41 17.27
N LYS A 278 23.78 -89.98 17.36
CA LYS A 278 22.54 -89.35 16.86
C LYS A 278 22.25 -87.99 17.49
N THR A 279 22.65 -87.80 18.76
CA THR A 279 22.50 -86.52 19.46
C THR A 279 23.54 -85.50 18.99
N ILE A 280 24.79 -85.90 18.81
CA ILE A 280 25.88 -85.08 18.26
C ILE A 280 25.52 -84.62 16.85
N ASN A 281 25.16 -85.53 15.95
CA ASN A 281 24.80 -85.22 14.56
C ASN A 281 23.60 -84.23 14.49
N LYS A 282 22.64 -84.35 15.41
CA LYS A 282 21.50 -83.40 15.53
C LYS A 282 21.94 -82.03 16.07
N LEU A 283 22.91 -81.97 16.98
CA LEU A 283 23.46 -80.71 17.48
C LEU A 283 24.34 -80.02 16.43
N GLU A 284 25.14 -80.77 15.67
CA GLU A 284 25.91 -80.24 14.54
C GLU A 284 25.02 -79.65 13.45
N LEU A 285 23.93 -80.34 13.09
CA LEU A 285 22.98 -79.82 12.09
C LEU A 285 22.39 -78.49 12.57
N ARG A 286 21.92 -78.44 13.82
CA ARG A 286 21.40 -77.19 14.41
C ARG A 286 22.44 -76.09 14.50
N LEU A 287 23.71 -76.42 14.77
CA LEU A 287 24.82 -75.47 14.78
C LEU A 287 25.03 -74.89 13.38
N LYS A 288 25.06 -75.72 12.34
CA LYS A 288 25.16 -75.32 10.93
C LYS A 288 23.97 -74.44 10.50
N GLU A 289 22.74 -74.81 10.89
CA GLU A 289 21.53 -74.00 10.69
C GLU A 289 21.64 -72.62 11.36
N THR A 290 22.09 -72.56 12.63
CA THR A 290 22.28 -71.27 13.32
C THR A 290 23.42 -70.43 12.72
N GLN A 291 24.52 -71.07 12.27
CA GLN A 291 25.65 -70.40 11.65
C GLN A 291 25.23 -69.70 10.35
N LEU A 292 24.53 -70.41 9.46
CA LEU A 292 23.97 -69.85 8.22
C LEU A 292 22.96 -68.71 8.50
N SER A 293 22.15 -68.84 9.56
CA SER A 293 21.21 -67.80 9.97
C SER A 293 21.92 -66.53 10.49
N ILE A 294 23.02 -66.68 11.22
CA ILE A 294 23.88 -65.58 11.69
C ILE A 294 24.57 -64.92 10.49
N GLU A 295 25.20 -65.68 9.60
CA GLU A 295 25.85 -65.16 8.39
C GLU A 295 24.88 -64.38 7.49
N ALA A 296 23.64 -64.88 7.34
CA ALA A 296 22.57 -64.19 6.63
C ALA A 296 22.04 -62.95 7.38
N ALA A 297 22.14 -62.87 8.71
CA ALA A 297 21.84 -61.68 9.48
C ALA A 297 22.95 -60.62 9.37
N ASP A 298 24.22 -61.03 9.48
CA ASP A 298 25.40 -60.18 9.31
C ASP A 298 25.47 -59.60 7.90
N GLN A 299 25.13 -60.37 6.86
CA GLN A 299 25.08 -59.86 5.49
C GLN A 299 24.03 -58.75 5.33
N ARG A 300 22.80 -58.96 5.83
CA ARG A 300 21.75 -57.93 5.84
C ARG A 300 22.15 -56.70 6.68
N LEU A 301 22.87 -56.90 7.79
CA LEU A 301 23.40 -55.80 8.60
C LEU A 301 24.46 -54.99 7.82
N ARG A 302 25.36 -55.65 7.09
CA ARG A 302 26.34 -54.97 6.21
C ARG A 302 25.67 -54.21 5.07
N GLU A 303 24.63 -54.78 4.45
CA GLU A 303 23.83 -54.12 3.41
C GLU A 303 23.11 -52.88 3.94
N ASN A 304 22.45 -52.98 5.10
CA ASN A 304 21.82 -51.85 5.78
C ASN A 304 22.84 -50.77 6.18
N GLN A 305 24.02 -51.15 6.69
CA GLN A 305 25.10 -50.20 6.96
C GLN A 305 25.61 -49.48 5.70
N GLN A 306 25.62 -50.14 4.54
CA GLN A 306 25.93 -49.49 3.26
C GLN A 306 24.79 -48.60 2.77
N HIS A 307 23.53 -48.97 3.02
CA HIS A 307 22.35 -48.16 2.71
C HIS A 307 22.38 -46.85 3.51
N TYR A 308 22.48 -46.92 4.84
CA TYR A 308 22.54 -45.74 5.70
C TYR A 308 23.74 -44.84 5.40
N LYS A 309 24.89 -45.39 4.98
CA LYS A 309 26.02 -44.57 4.51
C LYS A 309 25.70 -43.79 3.23
N LYS A 310 25.01 -44.40 2.26
CA LYS A 310 24.57 -43.71 1.03
C LYS A 310 23.53 -42.64 1.34
N GLU A 311 22.59 -42.92 2.23
CA GLU A 311 21.59 -41.94 2.69
C GLU A 311 22.24 -40.77 3.42
N LEU A 312 23.21 -41.02 4.32
CA LEU A 312 23.96 -39.97 5.01
C LEU A 312 24.69 -39.06 4.01
N PHE A 313 25.44 -39.62 3.05
CA PHE A 313 26.10 -38.79 2.02
C PHE A 313 25.11 -38.00 1.16
N SER A 314 23.96 -38.57 0.81
CA SER A 314 22.89 -37.88 0.07
C SER A 314 22.27 -36.72 0.87
N LEU A 315 22.07 -36.92 2.18
CA LEU A 315 21.59 -35.89 3.10
C LEU A 315 22.65 -34.81 3.36
N GLU A 316 23.93 -35.16 3.44
CA GLU A 316 25.04 -34.21 3.56
C GLU A 316 25.17 -33.31 2.31
N ASP A 317 25.09 -33.89 1.11
CA ASP A 317 25.10 -33.18 -0.17
C ASP A 317 23.89 -32.24 -0.33
N HIS A 318 22.69 -32.72 0.01
CA HIS A 318 21.50 -31.89 0.04
C HIS A 318 21.61 -30.75 1.08
N ASN A 319 22.20 -31.01 2.24
CA ASN A 319 22.43 -30.01 3.28
C ASN A 319 23.48 -28.95 2.85
N ALA A 320 24.51 -29.35 2.11
CA ALA A 320 25.47 -28.44 1.48
C ALA A 320 24.79 -27.55 0.43
N THR A 321 23.98 -28.14 -0.45
CA THR A 321 23.17 -27.43 -1.46
C THR A 321 22.20 -26.42 -0.83
N LEU A 322 21.54 -26.80 0.28
CA LEU A 322 20.66 -25.90 1.04
C LEU A 322 21.43 -24.74 1.70
N LYS A 323 22.65 -24.97 2.19
CA LYS A 323 23.52 -23.90 2.72
C LYS A 323 23.99 -22.94 1.64
N GLU A 324 24.39 -23.45 0.47
CA GLU A 324 24.79 -22.61 -0.66
C GLU A 324 23.62 -21.74 -1.14
N THR A 325 22.46 -22.35 -1.42
CA THR A 325 21.26 -21.62 -1.84
C THR A 325 20.76 -20.62 -0.80
N PHE A 326 20.82 -20.94 0.50
CA PHE A 326 20.54 -19.97 1.56
C PHE A 326 21.53 -18.79 1.55
N SER A 327 22.83 -19.05 1.36
CA SER A 327 23.85 -17.99 1.27
C SER A 327 23.64 -17.09 0.05
N ALA A 328 23.25 -17.66 -1.09
CA ALA A 328 22.90 -16.93 -2.30
C ALA A 328 21.66 -16.05 -2.07
N GLN A 329 20.59 -16.58 -1.46
CA GLN A 329 19.41 -15.81 -1.08
C GLN A 329 19.75 -14.67 -0.11
N GLN A 330 20.61 -14.91 0.89
CA GLN A 330 21.05 -13.88 1.83
C GLN A 330 21.83 -12.75 1.13
N ASN A 331 22.64 -13.09 0.12
CA ASN A 331 23.37 -12.10 -0.68
C ASN A 331 22.44 -11.31 -1.60
N THR A 332 21.43 -11.95 -2.21
CA THR A 332 20.38 -11.27 -2.98
C THR A 332 19.58 -10.30 -2.10
N LEU A 333 19.21 -10.69 -0.88
CA LEU A 333 18.52 -9.81 0.07
C LEU A 333 19.35 -8.58 0.44
N LYS A 334 20.66 -8.74 0.71
CA LYS A 334 21.58 -7.60 0.95
C LYS A 334 21.68 -6.69 -0.28
N ALA A 335 21.73 -7.24 -1.48
CA ALA A 335 21.77 -6.44 -2.71
C ALA A 335 20.49 -5.61 -2.90
N LEU A 336 19.31 -6.20 -2.65
CA LEU A 336 18.02 -5.51 -2.67
C LEU A 336 17.89 -4.46 -1.56
N GLU A 337 18.48 -4.70 -0.38
CA GLU A 337 18.55 -3.71 0.70
C GLU A 337 19.43 -2.50 0.31
N CYS A 338 20.59 -2.74 -0.33
CA CYS A 338 21.41 -1.67 -0.90
C CYS A 338 20.69 -0.90 -2.03
N GLU A 339 19.96 -1.60 -2.92
CA GLU A 339 19.17 -0.96 -3.98
C GLU A 339 18.04 -0.10 -3.39
N LYS A 340 17.33 -0.62 -2.38
CA LYS A 340 16.30 0.14 -1.64
C LYS A 340 16.89 1.43 -1.05
N ILE A 341 18.02 1.37 -0.36
CA ILE A 341 18.68 2.55 0.21
C ILE A 341 19.07 3.55 -0.88
N ALA A 342 19.60 3.07 -2.01
CA ALA A 342 19.93 3.91 -3.17
C ALA A 342 18.69 4.53 -3.84
N PHE A 343 17.53 3.87 -3.79
CA PHE A 343 16.26 4.41 -4.26
C PHE A 343 15.68 5.45 -3.28
N GLU A 344 15.70 5.18 -1.98
CA GLU A 344 15.31 6.15 -0.94
C GLU A 344 16.14 7.45 -1.03
N GLU A 345 17.45 7.35 -1.31
CA GLU A 345 18.29 8.53 -1.53
C GLU A 345 17.93 9.30 -2.81
N LYS A 346 17.66 8.60 -3.93
CA LYS A 346 17.16 9.24 -5.17
C LYS A 346 15.82 9.95 -4.93
N VAL A 347 14.94 9.39 -4.10
CA VAL A 347 13.66 10.02 -3.71
C VAL A 347 13.88 11.27 -2.87
N LYS A 348 14.85 11.30 -1.94
CA LYS A 348 15.20 12.54 -1.21
C LYS A 348 15.68 13.63 -2.16
N VAL A 349 16.65 13.34 -3.03
CA VAL A 349 17.18 14.31 -4.01
C VAL A 349 16.09 14.79 -4.97
N GLY A 350 15.17 13.89 -5.39
CA GLY A 350 13.99 14.26 -6.17
C GLY A 350 13.05 15.21 -5.42
N ASN A 351 12.77 14.95 -4.14
CA ASN A 351 11.94 15.82 -3.30
C ASN A 351 12.60 17.19 -3.07
N GLU A 352 13.91 17.24 -2.84
CA GLU A 352 14.68 18.49 -2.71
C GLU A 352 14.62 19.32 -4.01
N ALA A 353 14.75 18.67 -5.17
CA ALA A 353 14.58 19.32 -6.47
C ALA A 353 13.15 19.84 -6.67
N CYS A 354 12.12 19.07 -6.26
CA CYS A 354 10.73 19.52 -6.26
C CYS A 354 10.52 20.75 -5.35
N CYS A 355 11.08 20.78 -4.15
CA CYS A 355 11.02 21.95 -3.27
C CYS A 355 11.70 23.19 -3.89
N GLN A 356 12.83 23.02 -4.58
CA GLN A 356 13.48 24.13 -5.31
C GLN A 356 12.66 24.62 -6.51
N LEU A 357 11.92 23.73 -7.18
CA LEU A 357 11.01 24.10 -8.27
C LEU A 357 9.76 24.81 -7.73
N GLN A 358 9.18 24.30 -6.65
CA GLN A 358 8.07 24.92 -5.90
C GLN A 358 8.42 26.37 -5.51
N GLN A 359 9.58 26.59 -4.90
CA GLN A 359 10.06 27.93 -4.52
C GLN A 359 10.24 28.87 -5.75
N LYS A 360 10.68 28.33 -6.89
CA LYS A 360 10.79 29.11 -8.15
C LYS A 360 9.42 29.46 -8.74
N VAL A 361 8.44 28.57 -8.64
CA VAL A 361 7.05 28.83 -9.04
C VAL A 361 6.48 29.96 -8.18
N GLU A 362 6.55 29.84 -6.86
CA GLU A 362 6.09 30.88 -5.91
C GLU A 362 6.81 32.22 -6.14
N GLN A 363 8.11 32.20 -6.45
CA GLN A 363 8.86 33.40 -6.83
C GLN A 363 8.30 34.04 -8.12
N VAL A 364 8.06 33.26 -9.17
CA VAL A 364 7.53 33.72 -10.47
C VAL A 364 6.08 34.21 -10.32
N GLU A 365 5.22 33.53 -9.56
CA GLU A 365 3.87 34.00 -9.23
C GLU A 365 3.91 35.34 -8.49
N SER A 366 4.85 35.51 -7.54
CA SER A 366 5.05 36.79 -6.85
C SER A 366 5.54 37.90 -7.79
N GLN A 367 6.24 37.57 -8.89
CA GLN A 367 6.66 38.53 -9.91
C GLN A 367 5.50 38.85 -10.86
N LEU A 368 4.75 37.83 -11.29
CA LEU A 368 3.57 37.97 -12.15
C LEU A 368 2.51 38.88 -11.49
N SER A 369 2.24 38.67 -10.19
CA SER A 369 1.37 39.53 -9.38
C SER A 369 1.85 40.98 -9.33
N LYS A 370 3.16 41.22 -9.18
CA LYS A 370 3.76 42.57 -9.22
C LYS A 370 3.64 43.21 -10.60
N THR A 371 3.86 42.46 -11.69
CA THR A 371 3.69 42.97 -13.05
C THR A 371 2.22 43.23 -13.40
N GLN A 372 1.29 42.43 -12.89
CA GLN A 372 -0.15 42.65 -13.04
C GLN A 372 -0.58 43.94 -12.34
N MET A 373 -0.16 44.15 -11.08
CA MET A 373 -0.37 45.41 -10.34
C MET A 373 0.20 46.64 -11.05
N LEU A 374 1.32 46.52 -11.76
CA LEU A 374 1.87 47.60 -12.59
C LEU A 374 1.06 47.81 -13.87
N LEU A 375 0.63 46.74 -14.54
CA LEU A 375 -0.24 46.81 -15.72
C LEU A 375 -1.58 47.47 -15.39
N ASP A 376 -2.23 47.06 -14.31
CA ASP A 376 -3.50 47.63 -13.85
C ASP A 376 -3.37 49.13 -13.53
N LYS A 377 -2.21 49.55 -12.98
CA LYS A 377 -1.89 50.96 -12.74
C LYS A 377 -1.73 51.77 -14.04
N GLU A 378 -1.06 51.21 -15.06
CA GLU A 378 -0.98 51.87 -16.37
C GLU A 378 -2.33 51.85 -17.12
N CYS A 379 -3.13 50.79 -16.99
CA CYS A 379 -4.50 50.76 -17.50
C CYS A 379 -5.41 51.81 -16.82
N ALA A 380 -5.25 52.03 -15.50
CA ALA A 380 -5.97 53.08 -14.77
C ALA A 380 -5.55 54.49 -15.23
N LYS A 381 -4.24 54.74 -15.40
CA LYS A 381 -3.73 55.98 -16.02
C LYS A 381 -4.30 56.20 -17.42
N TYR A 382 -4.22 55.18 -18.29
CA TYR A 382 -4.73 55.25 -19.66
C TYR A 382 -6.20 55.64 -19.71
N ARG A 383 -7.06 54.97 -18.91
CA ARG A 383 -8.49 55.33 -18.78
C ARG A 383 -8.68 56.78 -18.32
N SER A 384 -7.87 57.25 -17.38
CA SER A 384 -7.93 58.65 -16.92
C SER A 384 -7.52 59.63 -18.01
N THR A 385 -6.49 59.33 -18.81
CA THR A 385 -6.10 60.13 -19.98
C THR A 385 -7.15 60.10 -21.08
N CYS A 386 -7.83 58.96 -21.32
CA CYS A 386 -8.98 58.90 -22.23
C CYS A 386 -10.12 59.82 -21.78
N GLN A 387 -10.51 59.77 -20.50
CA GLN A 387 -11.54 60.65 -19.94
C GLN A 387 -11.14 62.15 -20.00
N GLN A 388 -9.85 62.46 -19.82
CA GLN A 388 -9.33 63.82 -20.04
C GLN A 388 -9.43 64.22 -21.52
N GLN A 389 -9.08 63.33 -22.45
CA GLN A 389 -9.20 63.59 -23.89
C GLN A 389 -10.66 63.77 -24.31
N GLU A 390 -11.59 62.95 -23.83
CA GLU A 390 -13.04 63.10 -24.02
C GLU A 390 -13.52 64.46 -23.47
N SER A 391 -13.02 64.89 -22.30
CA SER A 391 -13.30 66.21 -21.73
C SER A 391 -12.66 67.37 -22.50
N VAL A 392 -11.60 67.14 -23.27
CA VAL A 392 -11.01 68.15 -24.18
C VAL A 392 -11.79 68.21 -25.48
N VAL A 393 -12.12 67.06 -26.09
CA VAL A 393 -12.91 66.98 -27.33
C VAL A 393 -14.30 67.60 -27.13
N THR A 394 -15.00 67.29 -26.03
CA THR A 394 -16.32 67.90 -25.74
C THR A 394 -16.26 69.41 -25.50
N LYS A 395 -15.13 69.95 -25.01
CA LYS A 395 -14.91 71.41 -24.97
C LYS A 395 -14.60 71.97 -26.35
N GLN A 396 -13.85 71.26 -27.19
CA GLN A 396 -13.54 71.66 -28.56
C GLN A 396 -14.79 71.68 -29.44
N THR A 397 -15.69 70.69 -29.34
CA THR A 397 -16.97 70.70 -30.07
C THR A 397 -17.87 71.84 -29.62
N PHE A 398 -18.00 72.09 -28.32
CA PHE A 398 -18.77 73.25 -27.81
C PHE A 398 -18.17 74.60 -28.24
N LEU A 399 -16.84 74.72 -28.28
CA LEU A 399 -16.18 75.92 -28.80
C LEU A 399 -16.38 76.09 -30.31
N LEU A 400 -16.42 74.99 -31.08
CA LEU A 400 -16.74 75.01 -32.51
C LEU A 400 -18.19 75.42 -32.74
N GLU A 401 -19.16 74.81 -32.04
CA GLU A 401 -20.58 75.22 -32.06
C GLU A 401 -20.77 76.70 -31.70
N ARG A 402 -19.91 77.24 -30.82
CA ARG A 402 -19.92 78.66 -30.45
C ARG A 402 -19.29 79.56 -31.51
N VAL A 403 -18.29 79.10 -32.26
CA VAL A 403 -17.76 79.79 -33.46
C VAL A 403 -18.80 79.77 -34.56
N ASP A 404 -19.38 78.59 -34.88
CA ASP A 404 -20.47 78.44 -35.84
C ASP A 404 -21.69 79.32 -35.52
N ALA A 405 -21.92 79.65 -34.25
CA ALA A 405 -22.95 80.60 -33.82
C ALA A 405 -22.54 82.06 -34.03
N LEU A 406 -21.28 82.42 -33.70
CA LEU A 406 -20.74 83.76 -33.94
C LEU A 406 -20.62 84.07 -35.43
N ASP A 407 -20.27 83.10 -36.27
CA ASP A 407 -20.23 83.26 -37.73
C ASP A 407 -21.64 83.56 -38.29
N LYS A 408 -22.68 82.88 -37.79
CA LYS A 408 -24.09 83.20 -38.11
C LYS A 408 -24.52 84.58 -37.60
N GLU A 409 -24.06 85.00 -36.41
CA GLU A 409 -24.26 86.36 -35.90
C GLU A 409 -23.58 87.39 -36.84
N CYS A 410 -22.42 87.07 -37.42
CA CYS A 410 -21.71 87.93 -38.38
C CYS A 410 -22.37 87.95 -39.77
N GLU A 411 -22.83 86.81 -40.29
CA GLU A 411 -23.62 86.72 -41.52
C GLU A 411 -24.90 87.55 -41.43
N GLU A 412 -25.64 87.45 -40.32
CA GLU A 412 -26.85 88.25 -40.08
C GLU A 412 -26.56 89.74 -39.93
N LEU A 413 -25.45 90.11 -39.26
CA LEU A 413 -25.02 91.52 -39.16
C LEU A 413 -24.57 92.08 -40.51
N GLN A 414 -23.88 91.29 -41.34
CA GLN A 414 -23.51 91.68 -42.70
C GLN A 414 -24.75 91.83 -43.58
N ARG A 415 -25.70 90.88 -43.52
CA ARG A 415 -26.99 90.97 -44.22
C ARG A 415 -27.78 92.22 -43.81
N GLN A 416 -27.80 92.57 -42.52
CA GLN A 416 -28.40 93.82 -42.03
C GLN A 416 -27.64 95.09 -42.48
N LEU A 417 -26.31 95.01 -42.68
CA LEU A 417 -25.51 96.08 -43.25
C LEU A 417 -25.84 96.26 -44.73
N GLU A 418 -25.84 95.19 -45.52
CA GLU A 418 -26.19 95.18 -46.95
C GLU A 418 -27.59 95.77 -47.17
N GLU A 419 -28.60 95.35 -46.40
CA GLU A 419 -29.94 95.98 -46.46
C GLU A 419 -29.92 97.48 -46.07
N ARG A 420 -29.01 97.93 -45.18
CA ARG A 420 -28.90 99.36 -44.81
C ARG A 420 -28.17 100.15 -45.87
N GLU A 421 -27.19 99.56 -46.54
CA GLU A 421 -26.48 100.15 -47.68
C GLU A 421 -27.42 100.27 -48.89
N GLU A 422 -28.23 99.24 -49.19
CA GLU A 422 -29.27 99.32 -50.23
C GLU A 422 -30.30 100.43 -49.93
N ARG A 423 -30.78 100.53 -48.67
CA ARG A 423 -31.64 101.63 -48.22
C ARG A 423 -30.95 102.99 -48.35
N HIS A 424 -29.66 103.08 -48.01
CA HIS A 424 -28.88 104.31 -48.12
C HIS A 424 -28.72 104.73 -49.59
N VAL A 425 -28.34 103.81 -50.48
CA VAL A 425 -28.26 104.05 -51.94
C VAL A 425 -29.62 104.51 -52.46
N THR A 426 -30.72 103.82 -52.09
CA THR A 426 -32.09 104.20 -52.47
C THR A 426 -32.45 105.62 -52.01
N LEU A 427 -32.07 106.00 -50.78
CA LEU A 427 -32.28 107.35 -50.26
C LEU A 427 -31.38 108.39 -50.93
N GLN A 428 -30.14 108.02 -51.28
CA GLN A 428 -29.18 108.88 -51.98
C GLN A 428 -29.62 109.14 -53.42
N THR A 429 -30.14 108.15 -54.13
CA THR A 429 -30.75 108.33 -55.47
C THR A 429 -31.98 109.23 -55.40
N LYS A 430 -32.84 109.07 -54.39
CA LYS A 430 -33.97 110.00 -54.16
C LYS A 430 -33.49 111.42 -53.83
N LEU A 431 -32.44 111.58 -53.04
CA LEU A 431 -31.84 112.88 -52.73
C LEU A 431 -31.25 113.55 -53.97
N GLN A 432 -30.57 112.78 -54.84
CA GLN A 432 -30.07 113.24 -56.13
C GLN A 432 -31.22 113.67 -57.06
N GLN A 433 -32.29 112.88 -57.16
CA GLN A 433 -33.49 113.25 -57.92
C GLN A 433 -34.06 114.58 -57.43
N MET A 434 -34.31 114.72 -56.11
CA MET A 434 -34.79 115.97 -55.51
C MET A 434 -33.82 117.15 -55.74
N SER A 435 -32.51 116.92 -55.83
CA SER A 435 -31.53 117.96 -56.20
C SER A 435 -31.68 118.38 -57.65
N THR A 436 -31.79 117.42 -58.58
CA THR A 436 -32.00 117.74 -60.01
C THR A 436 -33.34 118.42 -60.27
N GLU A 437 -34.41 118.04 -59.57
CA GLU A 437 -35.71 118.72 -59.63
C GLU A 437 -35.61 120.15 -59.08
N LYS A 438 -34.89 120.36 -57.96
CA LYS A 438 -34.59 121.69 -57.41
C LYS A 438 -33.74 122.53 -58.36
N GLU A 439 -32.76 121.95 -59.05
CA GLU A 439 -31.91 122.64 -60.03
C GLU A 439 -32.70 123.05 -61.27
N LEU A 440 -33.58 122.19 -61.78
CA LEU A 440 -34.52 122.52 -62.86
C LEU A 440 -35.47 123.66 -62.46
N LEU A 441 -36.06 123.58 -61.27
CA LEU A 441 -36.92 124.65 -60.73
C LEU A 441 -36.16 125.96 -60.51
N LEU A 442 -34.88 125.91 -60.10
CA LEU A 442 -34.04 127.11 -60.00
C LEU A 442 -33.77 127.74 -61.37
N VAL A 443 -33.51 126.93 -62.40
CA VAL A 443 -33.34 127.42 -63.79
C VAL A 443 -34.62 128.07 -64.30
N GLU A 444 -35.78 127.42 -64.11
CA GLU A 444 -37.08 127.97 -64.50
C GLU A 444 -37.40 129.28 -63.76
N LEU A 445 -37.09 129.36 -62.45
CA LEU A 445 -37.28 130.57 -61.65
C LEU A 445 -36.32 131.69 -62.07
N THR A 446 -35.07 131.38 -62.47
CA THR A 446 -34.19 132.40 -63.10
C THR A 446 -34.73 132.85 -64.45
N GLN A 447 -35.25 131.96 -65.29
CA GLN A 447 -35.81 132.33 -66.60
C GLN A 447 -37.07 133.20 -66.47
N GLN A 448 -37.95 132.91 -65.49
CA GLN A 448 -39.06 133.77 -65.08
C GLN A 448 -38.57 135.16 -64.63
N ARG A 449 -37.50 135.20 -63.83
CA ARG A 449 -36.93 136.45 -63.30
C ARG A 449 -36.30 137.31 -64.39
N ASP A 450 -35.58 136.70 -65.33
CA ASP A 450 -34.92 137.41 -66.43
C ASP A 450 -35.96 137.94 -67.42
N GLY A 451 -37.01 137.17 -67.73
CA GLY A 451 -38.16 137.67 -68.50
C GLY A 451 -38.88 138.85 -67.83
N SER A 452 -39.00 138.82 -66.50
CA SER A 452 -39.55 139.94 -65.71
C SER A 452 -38.65 141.19 -65.74
N LEU A 453 -37.31 141.00 -65.72
CA LEU A 453 -36.34 142.09 -65.90
C LEU A 453 -36.37 142.67 -67.33
N GLU A 454 -36.57 141.85 -68.36
CA GLU A 454 -36.74 142.32 -69.74
C GLU A 454 -38.01 143.17 -69.90
N LEU A 455 -39.13 142.71 -69.35
CA LEU A 455 -40.39 143.48 -69.27
C LEU A 455 -40.23 144.79 -68.47
N GLN A 456 -39.43 144.79 -67.39
CA GLN A 456 -39.14 145.99 -66.61
C GLN A 456 -38.35 147.04 -67.43
N LYS A 457 -37.39 146.60 -68.26
CA LYS A 457 -36.65 147.50 -69.18
C LYS A 457 -37.57 148.10 -70.24
N GLU A 458 -38.49 147.32 -70.81
CA GLU A 458 -39.50 147.86 -71.74
C GLU A 458 -40.41 148.87 -71.06
N ASN A 459 -40.89 148.61 -69.85
CA ASN A 459 -41.70 149.57 -69.09
C ASN A 459 -40.95 150.89 -68.86
N GLN A 460 -39.69 150.85 -68.40
CA GLN A 460 -38.88 152.07 -68.19
C GLN A 460 -38.63 152.87 -69.48
N LYS A 461 -38.48 152.17 -70.62
CA LYS A 461 -38.37 152.78 -71.95
C LYS A 461 -39.69 153.43 -72.40
N LEU A 462 -40.83 152.80 -72.11
CA LEU A 462 -42.15 153.37 -72.37
C LEU A 462 -42.41 154.59 -71.47
N GLU A 463 -42.09 154.51 -70.17
CA GLU A 463 -42.18 155.62 -69.20
C GLU A 463 -41.35 156.83 -69.66
N SER A 464 -40.12 156.60 -70.14
CA SER A 464 -39.23 157.64 -70.68
C SER A 464 -39.88 158.36 -71.88
N SER A 465 -40.42 157.60 -72.83
CA SER A 465 -41.10 158.16 -74.01
C SER A 465 -42.41 158.89 -73.64
N ILE A 466 -43.11 158.44 -72.59
CA ILE A 466 -44.28 159.12 -72.03
C ILE A 466 -43.88 160.45 -71.37
N ILE A 467 -42.69 160.56 -70.77
CA ILE A 467 -42.16 161.81 -70.21
C ILE A 467 -41.85 162.79 -71.36
N GLU A 468 -41.06 162.39 -72.36
CA GLU A 468 -40.74 163.20 -73.55
C GLU A 468 -42.02 163.72 -74.28
N LEU A 469 -43.03 162.86 -74.40
CA LEU A 469 -44.35 163.22 -74.97
C LEU A 469 -45.17 164.17 -74.09
N ASN A 470 -44.99 164.15 -72.77
CA ASN A 470 -45.66 165.13 -71.90
C ASN A 470 -44.89 166.46 -71.81
N GLU A 471 -43.56 166.45 -71.94
CA GLU A 471 -42.74 167.67 -72.01
C GLU A 471 -43.04 168.45 -73.29
N SER A 472 -42.96 167.83 -74.47
CA SER A 472 -43.34 168.46 -75.75
C SER A 472 -44.79 168.96 -75.78
N LYS A 473 -45.71 168.24 -75.13
CA LYS A 473 -47.11 168.65 -74.91
C LYS A 473 -47.26 169.83 -73.93
N ALA A 474 -46.34 169.99 -72.98
CA ALA A 474 -46.29 171.15 -72.09
C ALA A 474 -45.73 172.39 -72.82
N GLU A 475 -44.69 172.23 -73.64
CA GLU A 475 -44.14 173.29 -74.49
C GLU A 475 -45.20 173.82 -75.47
N LEU A 476 -45.91 172.92 -76.16
CA LEU A 476 -47.01 173.28 -77.08
C LEU A 476 -48.15 174.03 -76.36
N LYS A 477 -48.46 173.68 -75.11
CA LYS A 477 -49.42 174.42 -74.29
C LYS A 477 -48.94 175.82 -73.94
N ALA A 478 -47.70 175.95 -73.44
CA ALA A 478 -47.12 177.24 -73.09
C ALA A 478 -47.06 178.18 -74.30
N TYR A 479 -46.74 177.65 -75.49
CA TYR A 479 -46.76 178.41 -76.74
C TYR A 479 -48.17 178.89 -77.11
N ALA A 480 -49.20 178.05 -76.94
CA ALA A 480 -50.60 178.42 -77.17
C ALA A 480 -51.11 179.47 -76.16
N GLU A 481 -50.73 179.38 -74.88
CA GLU A 481 -51.09 180.35 -73.84
C GLU A 481 -50.48 181.74 -74.11
N VAL A 482 -49.23 181.80 -74.58
CA VAL A 482 -48.57 183.05 -75.01
C VAL A 482 -49.28 183.68 -76.22
N LEU A 483 -49.76 182.86 -77.17
CA LEU A 483 -50.54 183.35 -78.31
C LEU A 483 -51.92 183.89 -77.87
N MET A 484 -52.64 183.19 -76.98
CA MET A 484 -53.94 183.68 -76.48
C MET A 484 -53.82 184.99 -75.68
N GLU A 485 -52.81 185.15 -74.82
CA GLU A 485 -52.65 186.40 -74.06
C GLU A 485 -52.25 187.57 -74.98
N ARG A 486 -51.49 187.30 -76.06
CA ARG A 486 -51.24 188.28 -77.12
C ARG A 486 -52.54 188.71 -77.80
N GLU A 487 -53.42 187.78 -78.17
CA GLU A 487 -54.74 188.12 -78.73
C GLU A 487 -55.60 188.89 -77.71
N ARG A 488 -55.62 188.48 -76.44
CA ARG A 488 -56.39 189.15 -75.37
C ARG A 488 -55.97 190.60 -75.18
N LEU A 489 -54.67 190.88 -75.23
CA LEU A 489 -54.12 192.24 -75.14
C LEU A 489 -54.45 193.09 -76.36
N LEU A 490 -54.43 192.51 -77.58
CA LEU A 490 -54.82 193.19 -78.81
C LEU A 490 -56.31 193.56 -78.82
N VAL A 491 -57.18 192.72 -78.27
CA VAL A 491 -58.62 193.03 -78.11
C VAL A 491 -58.86 194.10 -77.03
N ALA A 492 -58.15 194.04 -75.90
CA ALA A 492 -58.33 194.98 -74.79
C ALA A 492 -57.80 196.40 -75.11
N PHE A 493 -56.76 196.52 -75.94
CA PHE A 493 -56.15 197.80 -76.30
C PHE A 493 -55.97 197.95 -77.82
N PRO A 494 -57.04 198.29 -78.57
CA PRO A 494 -56.97 198.52 -80.02
C PRO A 494 -55.93 199.57 -80.45
N GLN A 495 -55.53 200.44 -79.53
CA GLN A 495 -54.53 201.49 -79.76
C GLN A 495 -53.08 200.95 -79.81
N LEU A 496 -52.84 199.68 -79.47
CA LEU A 496 -51.52 199.03 -79.54
C LEU A 496 -51.26 198.33 -80.89
N SER A 497 -52.19 198.38 -81.86
CA SER A 497 -52.03 197.77 -83.18
C SER A 497 -51.11 198.59 -84.12
N LEU A 498 -49.81 198.64 -83.82
CA LEU A 498 -48.80 199.16 -84.74
C LEU A 498 -48.43 198.10 -85.81
N GLN A 499 -49.37 197.84 -86.71
CA GLN A 499 -49.12 197.13 -87.97
C GLN A 499 -49.30 198.13 -89.14
N PRO A 500 -48.47 198.07 -90.21
CA PRO A 500 -48.51 199.09 -91.26
C PRO A 500 -49.83 199.18 -92.02
N GLN A 501 -50.08 200.38 -92.54
CA GLN A 501 -51.21 200.73 -93.39
C GLN A 501 -51.29 199.82 -94.62
N ALA A 502 -52.25 198.89 -94.62
CA ALA A 502 -52.85 198.45 -95.87
C ALA A 502 -53.55 199.66 -96.50
N GLN A 503 -53.23 199.94 -97.76
CA GLN A 503 -53.89 201.01 -98.53
C GLN A 503 -55.34 200.58 -98.86
N PRO A 504 -56.20 201.52 -99.32
CA PRO A 504 -57.37 201.12 -100.08
C PRO A 504 -56.92 200.43 -101.38
N GLU A 505 -56.75 199.11 -101.33
CA GLU A 505 -56.65 198.29 -102.55
C GLU A 505 -58.02 198.30 -103.22
N SER A 506 -58.18 199.27 -104.12
CA SER A 506 -59.13 199.18 -105.22
C SER A 506 -58.89 197.85 -105.95
N THR A 507 -59.96 197.14 -106.27
CA THR A 507 -59.93 195.83 -106.96
C THR A 507 -59.40 195.96 -108.41
N GLY A 508 -59.09 197.17 -108.86
CA GLY A 508 -58.99 197.54 -110.27
C GLY A 508 -60.37 197.75 -110.92
N ASP A 509 -61.45 197.42 -110.20
CA ASP A 509 -62.84 197.62 -110.60
C ASP A 509 -63.46 198.77 -109.79
N VAL A 510 -63.37 199.96 -110.39
CA VAL A 510 -63.92 201.22 -109.86
C VAL A 510 -65.44 201.15 -109.63
N ILE A 511 -66.16 200.22 -110.28
CA ILE A 511 -67.59 200.03 -110.05
C ILE A 511 -67.81 199.24 -108.76
N LEU A 512 -67.14 198.08 -108.60
CA LEU A 512 -67.25 197.23 -107.42
C LEU A 512 -66.80 197.96 -106.14
N ASP A 513 -65.68 198.68 -106.21
CA ASP A 513 -65.17 199.45 -105.07
C ASP A 513 -66.13 200.59 -104.68
N MET A 514 -66.83 201.17 -105.66
CA MET A 514 -67.81 202.24 -105.43
C MET A 514 -69.16 201.70 -104.94
N GLU A 515 -69.57 200.48 -105.32
CA GLU A 515 -70.70 199.79 -104.69
C GLU A 515 -70.42 199.49 -103.22
N LEU A 516 -69.23 198.98 -102.87
CA LEU A 516 -68.81 198.78 -101.47
C LEU A 516 -68.80 200.09 -100.68
N GLN A 517 -68.22 201.15 -101.24
CA GLN A 517 -68.22 202.49 -100.65
C GLN A 517 -69.64 203.05 -100.45
N MET A 518 -70.55 202.80 -101.40
CA MET A 518 -71.94 203.23 -101.34
C MET A 518 -72.76 202.41 -100.33
N GLN A 519 -72.53 201.10 -100.23
CA GLN A 519 -73.18 200.23 -99.25
C GLN A 519 -72.77 200.60 -97.80
N ALA A 520 -71.49 200.92 -97.58
CA ALA A 520 -71.00 201.48 -96.32
C ALA A 520 -71.64 202.85 -95.99
N ASN A 521 -71.78 203.74 -96.99
CA ASN A 521 -72.46 205.02 -96.81
C ASN A 521 -73.97 204.87 -96.55
N CYS A 522 -74.65 203.90 -97.17
CA CYS A 522 -76.05 203.59 -96.90
C CYS A 522 -76.25 203.11 -95.45
N LEU A 523 -75.39 202.21 -94.95
CA LEU A 523 -75.41 201.80 -93.54
C LEU A 523 -75.14 202.99 -92.59
N ARG A 524 -74.19 203.87 -92.94
CA ARG A 524 -73.88 205.07 -92.16
C ARG A 524 -75.04 206.07 -92.14
N MET A 525 -75.75 206.26 -93.26
CA MET A 525 -76.99 207.03 -93.29
C MET A 525 -78.08 206.39 -92.44
N LEU A 526 -78.25 205.07 -92.48
CA LEU A 526 -79.26 204.36 -91.69
C LEU A 526 -79.06 204.57 -90.18
N VAL A 527 -77.82 204.46 -89.69
CA VAL A 527 -77.48 204.71 -88.28
C VAL A 527 -77.73 206.19 -87.92
N LEU A 528 -77.29 207.13 -88.76
CA LEU A 528 -77.50 208.57 -88.51
C LEU A 528 -78.98 208.98 -88.60
N GLN A 529 -79.78 208.32 -89.44
CA GLN A 529 -81.23 208.52 -89.50
C GLN A 529 -81.93 207.91 -88.26
N GLN A 530 -81.49 206.75 -87.78
CA GLN A 530 -81.99 206.12 -86.56
C GLN A 530 -81.73 207.01 -85.33
N GLU A 531 -80.52 207.57 -85.19
CA GLU A 531 -80.22 208.50 -84.10
C GLU A 531 -80.96 209.84 -84.23
N ASN A 532 -81.04 210.43 -85.44
CA ASN A 532 -81.81 211.65 -85.65
C ASN A 532 -83.30 211.44 -85.38
N ALA A 533 -83.89 210.29 -85.73
CA ALA A 533 -85.27 209.96 -85.38
C ALA A 533 -85.48 209.83 -83.85
N ASN A 534 -84.50 209.28 -83.14
CA ASN A 534 -84.54 209.17 -81.67
C ASN A 534 -84.37 210.54 -80.98
N LEU A 535 -83.51 211.41 -81.52
CA LEU A 535 -83.34 212.80 -81.10
C LEU A 535 -84.59 213.64 -81.40
N HIS A 536 -85.21 213.48 -82.58
CA HIS A 536 -86.48 214.11 -82.89
C HIS A 536 -87.58 213.63 -81.93
N SER A 537 -87.72 212.33 -81.68
CA SER A 537 -88.72 211.80 -80.74
C SER A 537 -88.54 212.32 -79.31
N THR A 538 -87.30 212.57 -78.87
CA THR A 538 -87.03 213.14 -77.54
C THR A 538 -87.21 214.66 -77.48
N LEU A 539 -86.91 215.39 -78.55
CA LEU A 539 -87.23 216.82 -78.69
C LEU A 539 -88.74 217.08 -78.84
N GLU A 540 -89.48 216.17 -79.46
CA GLU A 540 -90.94 216.24 -79.62
C GLU A 540 -91.64 216.02 -78.27
N LYS A 541 -91.20 215.01 -77.49
CA LYS A 541 -91.61 214.81 -76.08
C LYS A 541 -91.24 215.98 -75.15
N LEU A 542 -90.24 216.79 -75.50
CA LEU A 542 -89.91 218.05 -74.81
C LEU A 542 -90.82 219.21 -75.26
N ARG A 543 -91.30 219.21 -76.50
CA ARG A 543 -92.21 220.21 -77.06
C ARG A 543 -93.64 220.04 -76.55
N ASP A 544 -94.14 218.81 -76.51
CA ASP A 544 -95.47 218.48 -75.98
C ASP A 544 -95.64 218.97 -74.53
N ARG A 545 -94.58 218.84 -73.72
CA ARG A 545 -94.52 219.34 -72.34
C ARG A 545 -94.60 220.86 -72.19
N MET A 546 -94.51 221.64 -73.27
CA MET A 546 -94.44 223.10 -73.18
C MET A 546 -95.74 223.81 -73.56
N HIS A 547 -96.60 223.26 -74.42
CA HIS A 547 -97.77 223.97 -74.99
C HIS A 547 -99.08 223.14 -75.08
N SER A 548 -99.29 222.18 -74.19
CA SER A 548 -100.65 221.66 -73.88
C SER A 548 -100.76 221.18 -72.43
N THR A 549 -101.94 221.36 -71.83
CA THR A 549 -102.17 221.22 -70.38
C THR A 549 -103.02 219.98 -70.05
N CYS A 550 -102.72 219.29 -68.93
CA CYS A 550 -103.47 218.16 -68.32
C CYS A 550 -103.27 216.74 -68.99
N PRO A 551 -103.56 215.57 -68.33
CA PRO A 551 -102.54 214.79 -67.58
C PRO A 551 -102.53 213.22 -67.66
N MET A 552 -101.49 212.54 -67.08
CA MET A 552 -101.39 211.13 -66.51
C MET A 552 -100.62 209.92 -67.21
N GLU A 553 -99.55 209.37 -66.54
CA GLU A 553 -99.15 207.92 -66.21
C GLU A 553 -98.67 206.80 -67.29
N PRO A 554 -98.26 205.49 -66.99
CA PRO A 554 -96.85 205.00 -66.63
C PRO A 554 -96.32 203.47 -66.95
N SER A 555 -95.05 203.07 -66.60
CA SER A 555 -94.51 201.70 -66.08
C SER A 555 -93.67 200.55 -66.92
N PRO A 556 -93.36 199.24 -66.49
CA PRO A 556 -91.98 198.57 -66.32
C PRO A 556 -91.70 196.98 -66.62
N GLY A 557 -90.70 196.20 -66.03
CA GLY A 557 -90.43 194.67 -66.18
C GLY A 557 -89.26 193.88 -65.39
N GLN A 558 -89.09 192.49 -65.36
CA GLN A 558 -88.07 191.60 -64.57
C GLN A 558 -88.01 189.99 -64.75
N LYS A 559 -86.87 189.18 -64.52
CA LYS A 559 -86.72 187.66 -64.15
C LYS A 559 -85.28 186.92 -64.01
N SER A 560 -85.11 185.60 -63.60
CA SER A 560 -83.82 184.73 -63.44
C SER A 560 -83.95 183.14 -63.11
N PHE A 561 -82.87 182.25 -63.02
CA PHE A 561 -82.63 180.82 -62.40
C PHE A 561 -81.50 179.88 -63.08
N GLN A 562 -80.95 178.61 -62.83
CA GLN A 562 -80.84 177.35 -61.91
C GLN A 562 -79.68 176.32 -62.42
N GLN A 563 -79.21 175.04 -62.07
CA GLN A 563 -79.05 173.90 -61.03
C GLN A 563 -78.15 172.66 -61.62
N THR A 564 -77.66 171.43 -61.16
CA THR A 564 -77.26 170.47 -59.99
C THR A 564 -76.28 169.27 -60.50
N GLU A 565 -75.83 168.01 -60.06
CA GLU A 565 -75.79 166.88 -58.98
C GLU A 565 -74.72 165.70 -59.39
N GLN A 566 -74.37 164.41 -58.95
CA GLN A 566 -74.43 163.26 -57.89
C GLN A 566 -73.44 162.02 -58.27
N THR A 567 -73.15 160.75 -57.74
CA THR A 567 -73.12 159.88 -56.45
C THR A 567 -72.60 158.32 -56.57
N LEU A 568 -72.03 157.61 -55.51
CA LEU A 568 -71.96 156.08 -55.11
C LEU A 568 -70.71 155.04 -55.16
N ALA A 569 -70.69 153.90 -54.35
CA ALA A 569 -69.52 152.94 -54.04
C ALA A 569 -69.71 151.35 -53.65
N PRO A 570 -69.20 150.63 -52.54
CA PRO A 570 -68.43 149.30 -52.55
C PRO A 570 -68.73 148.06 -51.56
N GLN A 571 -67.90 146.94 -51.50
CA GLN A 571 -68.00 145.58 -50.75
C GLN A 571 -66.57 144.84 -50.52
N PHE A 572 -66.18 143.60 -50.00
CA PHE A 572 -66.52 142.37 -49.12
C PHE A 572 -65.31 141.28 -49.14
N VAL A 573 -65.03 140.06 -48.55
CA VAL A 573 -65.28 138.99 -47.45
C VAL A 573 -64.18 137.81 -47.57
N THR A 574 -63.84 136.67 -46.84
CA THR A 574 -63.86 135.86 -45.52
C THR A 574 -62.74 134.71 -45.58
N THR A 575 -62.51 133.50 -44.92
CA THR A 575 -63.09 132.45 -43.96
C THR A 575 -62.01 131.34 -43.49
N HIS A 576 -62.16 130.42 -42.46
CA HIS A 576 -61.07 129.52 -41.86
C HIS A 576 -61.39 128.12 -41.11
N LEU A 577 -60.36 127.27 -40.75
CA LEU A 577 -60.18 126.11 -39.73
C LEU A 577 -60.59 124.59 -40.07
N THR A 578 -60.32 123.41 -39.38
CA THR A 578 -59.78 122.88 -38.02
C THR A 578 -59.39 121.31 -37.99
N PRO A 579 -58.68 120.66 -36.98
CA PRO A 579 -58.27 119.18 -36.91
C PRO A 579 -58.64 118.29 -35.65
N HIS A 580 -58.42 116.93 -35.60
CA HIS A 580 -58.58 116.02 -34.38
C HIS A 580 -57.96 114.54 -34.43
N VAL A 581 -57.76 113.77 -33.30
CA VAL A 581 -57.17 112.37 -33.17
C VAL A 581 -57.58 111.55 -31.87
N LEU A 582 -57.55 110.17 -31.78
CA LEU A 582 -57.60 109.31 -30.51
C LEU A 582 -57.32 107.74 -30.64
N TRP A 583 -57.45 106.91 -29.56
CA TRP A 583 -56.92 105.50 -29.39
C TRP A 583 -57.69 104.55 -28.38
N THR A 584 -57.31 103.24 -28.17
CA THR A 584 -58.08 102.19 -27.38
C THR A 584 -57.24 101.01 -26.70
N ASN A 585 -57.82 99.84 -26.29
CA ASN A 585 -57.28 98.83 -25.28
C ASN A 585 -57.92 97.37 -25.29
N GLY A 586 -57.43 96.35 -24.52
CA GLY A 586 -58.09 95.00 -24.31
C GLY A 586 -57.43 93.97 -23.31
N LYS A 587 -58.16 92.92 -22.78
CA LYS A 587 -57.73 91.93 -21.72
C LYS A 587 -58.53 90.56 -21.63
N ASN A 588 -58.11 89.62 -20.74
CA ASN A 588 -58.78 88.42 -20.10
C ASN A 588 -58.42 87.00 -20.66
N LEU A 589 -58.62 85.78 -20.06
CA LEU A 589 -59.25 85.23 -18.80
C LEU A 589 -58.67 83.81 -18.39
N GLU A 590 -59.17 83.18 -17.29
CA GLU A 590 -58.72 81.92 -16.57
C GLU A 590 -59.84 80.79 -16.51
N ASP A 591 -59.87 79.60 -15.84
CA ASP A 591 -59.09 78.75 -14.86
C ASP A 591 -59.61 77.23 -14.90
N THR A 592 -58.99 76.20 -14.25
CA THR A 592 -59.61 74.85 -13.95
C THR A 592 -58.88 73.89 -12.94
N GLN A 593 -59.56 72.86 -12.37
CA GLN A 593 -59.05 71.95 -11.28
C GLN A 593 -59.34 70.41 -11.41
N GLN A 594 -58.62 69.62 -10.56
CA GLN A 594 -59.09 68.46 -9.72
C GLN A 594 -58.97 66.97 -10.22
N LYS A 595 -58.27 66.08 -9.46
CA LYS A 595 -58.85 65.01 -8.56
C LYS A 595 -57.96 63.76 -8.20
N GLU A 596 -57.82 63.51 -6.89
CA GLU A 596 -57.55 62.25 -6.10
C GLU A 596 -56.65 61.07 -6.58
N ARG A 597 -55.70 60.65 -5.71
CA ARG A 597 -55.84 59.45 -4.80
C ARG A 597 -54.71 59.32 -3.76
N SER A 598 -55.00 58.64 -2.64
CA SER A 598 -54.15 58.43 -1.43
C SER A 598 -53.26 57.15 -1.54
N LEU A 599 -52.28 56.80 -0.68
CA LEU A 599 -52.19 56.84 0.80
C LEU A 599 -50.73 56.84 1.38
N ASN A 600 -50.65 57.13 2.68
CA ASN A 600 -49.52 57.08 3.66
C ASN A 600 -48.95 55.65 3.95
N LEU A 601 -47.84 55.37 4.68
CA LEU A 601 -46.62 56.10 5.16
C LEU A 601 -45.69 55.09 5.94
N THR A 602 -44.38 55.38 6.08
CA THR A 602 -43.40 54.87 7.11
C THR A 602 -42.98 53.38 7.26
N ARG A 603 -41.72 53.10 6.89
CA ARG A 603 -40.55 52.81 7.77
C ARG A 603 -40.62 51.76 8.92
N SER A 604 -39.69 50.77 8.87
CA SER A 604 -38.83 50.23 9.98
C SER A 604 -38.94 48.73 10.37
N LYS A 605 -37.78 48.04 10.32
CA LYS A 605 -37.25 46.92 11.17
C LYS A 605 -38.20 45.96 11.93
N GLY A 606 -37.93 44.65 11.83
CA GLY A 606 -38.29 43.66 12.86
C GLY A 606 -37.94 42.21 12.45
N CYS A 607 -37.39 41.39 13.37
CA CYS A 607 -37.02 39.99 13.13
C CYS A 607 -38.02 39.00 13.78
N VAL A 608 -37.75 37.68 13.61
CA VAL A 608 -38.22 36.51 14.41
C VAL A 608 -39.47 35.75 13.92
N SER A 609 -39.21 34.62 13.23
CA SER A 609 -39.84 33.27 13.35
C SER A 609 -41.38 33.14 13.10
N PRO A 610 -42.03 31.93 13.01
CA PRO A 610 -41.81 30.65 13.72
C PRO A 610 -41.46 29.43 12.83
N THR A 611 -41.35 28.26 13.47
CA THR A 611 -41.06 26.92 12.90
C THR A 611 -42.33 26.11 12.59
N ASP A 612 -42.22 25.03 11.80
CA ASP A 612 -42.38 23.65 12.33
C ASP A 612 -42.25 22.52 11.27
N ALA A 613 -42.17 21.28 11.77
CA ALA A 613 -42.20 19.96 11.12
C ALA A 613 -40.91 19.41 10.46
N LEU A 614 -40.44 18.18 10.78
CA LEU A 614 -40.70 17.32 11.97
C LEU A 614 -39.60 16.23 12.13
N PHE A 615 -39.45 15.74 13.36
CA PHE A 615 -38.48 14.83 13.99
C PHE A 615 -38.07 13.57 13.17
N ALA A 616 -36.79 13.12 13.19
CA ALA A 616 -36.03 12.42 14.26
C ALA A 616 -36.59 11.03 14.59
N GLN A 617 -35.88 9.91 14.41
CA GLN A 617 -34.63 9.44 15.06
C GLN A 617 -34.80 9.14 16.56
N MET A 618 -34.73 7.85 16.91
CA MET A 618 -34.47 7.32 18.26
C MET A 618 -33.45 6.16 18.18
N ASP A 619 -32.89 5.80 19.33
CA ASP A 619 -31.75 4.90 19.50
C ASP A 619 -32.00 3.88 20.63
N ARG A 620 -31.18 2.82 20.67
CA ARG A 620 -30.85 1.96 21.82
C ARG A 620 -31.78 0.85 22.35
N GLN A 621 -31.07 -0.09 22.98
CA GLN A 621 -31.45 -1.10 24.00
C GLN A 621 -32.02 -2.47 23.59
N THR A 622 -31.08 -3.41 23.40
CA THR A 622 -30.88 -4.61 24.25
C THR A 622 -32.08 -5.51 24.60
N LEU A 623 -32.03 -6.77 24.13
CA LEU A 623 -32.30 -7.94 24.99
C LEU A 623 -31.67 -9.25 24.43
N ASN A 624 -31.57 -10.28 25.28
CA ASN A 624 -30.82 -11.52 25.03
C ASN A 624 -31.56 -12.53 24.14
N LEU A 625 -30.81 -13.44 23.50
CA LEU A 625 -31.01 -14.89 23.70
C LEU A 625 -29.74 -15.70 23.32
N ASN A 626 -29.63 -16.93 23.83
CA ASN A 626 -28.40 -17.74 23.82
C ASN A 626 -28.41 -18.89 22.81
N MET A 627 -27.25 -19.17 22.21
CA MET A 627 -26.53 -20.46 22.21
C MET A 627 -25.03 -20.12 21.96
N ALA A 628 -24.07 -20.50 22.80
CA ALA A 628 -23.51 -21.84 23.02
C ALA A 628 -22.88 -22.43 21.73
N ASP A 629 -21.59 -22.76 21.64
CA ASP A 629 -20.43 -22.56 22.55
C ASP A 629 -19.13 -22.59 21.69
N SER A 630 -17.85 -22.69 22.11
CA SER A 630 -17.14 -23.04 23.36
C SER A 630 -15.70 -22.43 23.31
N VAL A 631 -15.03 -22.04 24.41
CA VAL A 631 -14.04 -22.83 25.21
C VAL A 631 -12.94 -23.51 24.37
N LEU A 632 -11.62 -23.33 24.57
CA LEU A 632 -10.73 -22.48 25.41
C LEU A 632 -9.30 -22.58 24.76
N SER A 633 -8.18 -21.96 25.16
CA SER A 633 -7.72 -21.25 26.37
C SER A 633 -6.40 -20.48 26.11
N LYS A 634 -6.17 -19.32 26.78
CA LYS A 634 -4.94 -18.91 27.53
C LYS A 634 -3.56 -18.81 26.81
N ILE A 635 -2.55 -18.00 27.22
CA ILE A 635 -2.42 -16.86 28.17
C ILE A 635 -1.13 -16.05 27.85
N HIS A 636 -1.03 -14.81 28.37
CA HIS A 636 0.15 -13.91 28.50
C HIS A 636 1.52 -14.27 27.88
N THR A 637 2.13 -13.26 27.23
CA THR A 637 3.35 -12.54 27.72
C THR A 637 3.39 -11.16 27.05
N ASN A 638 3.20 -10.05 27.77
CA ASN A 638 4.20 -9.28 28.53
C ASN A 638 5.38 -8.71 27.71
N ALA A 639 5.18 -7.46 27.25
CA ALA A 639 6.11 -6.31 27.25
C ALA A 639 7.61 -6.49 26.89
N PHE A 640 8.05 -5.73 25.88
CA PHE A 640 9.32 -4.98 25.95
C PHE A 640 9.33 -3.75 25.03
N ASN A 641 9.68 -2.57 25.59
CA ASN A 641 10.17 -1.37 24.88
C ASN A 641 10.84 -0.44 25.93
N PRO A 642 11.69 0.55 25.58
CA PRO A 642 13.09 0.45 25.99
C PRO A 642 13.62 1.72 26.70
N ASN A 643 14.96 1.86 26.72
CA ASN A 643 15.80 2.95 27.27
C ASN A 643 16.38 2.71 28.69
N ALA A 644 17.51 3.29 29.10
CA ALA A 644 18.73 3.69 28.37
C ALA A 644 19.82 4.16 29.37
N ALA A 645 21.01 3.54 29.36
CA ALA A 645 22.31 4.04 29.87
C ALA A 645 23.35 2.90 29.65
N SER A 646 24.60 3.06 29.18
CA SER A 646 25.60 4.13 29.35
C SER A 646 26.27 4.16 30.72
N ASN A 647 27.32 3.34 30.93
CA ASN A 647 28.70 3.84 31.08
C ASN A 647 29.78 2.73 31.20
N ARG A 648 30.95 3.02 30.61
CA ARG A 648 32.36 2.65 30.97
C ARG A 648 32.64 1.42 31.86
N GLY A 649 33.58 0.56 31.42
CA GLY A 649 34.33 -0.26 32.39
C GLY A 649 35.47 -1.23 31.98
N TRP A 650 36.51 -0.80 31.23
CA TRP A 650 37.92 -1.27 31.37
C TRP A 650 38.32 -2.79 31.30
N LYS A 651 39.35 -3.06 30.47
CA LYS A 651 40.42 -4.11 30.63
C LYS A 651 40.02 -5.61 30.47
N GLN A 652 40.92 -6.53 30.10
CA GLN A 652 42.24 -6.45 29.43
C GLN A 652 42.51 -7.75 28.65
N SER A 653 43.43 -7.72 27.66
CA SER A 653 43.81 -8.92 26.89
C SER A 653 44.77 -9.85 27.63
N GLY A 654 44.58 -11.16 27.44
CA GLY A 654 45.66 -12.12 27.25
C GLY A 654 46.23 -12.84 28.48
N LYS A 655 45.82 -14.10 28.66
CA LYS A 655 46.67 -15.24 28.26
C LYS A 655 45.83 -16.49 27.96
#